data_AF-A0AAN7U192-F1
#
_entry.id   AF-A0AAN7U192-F1
#
_cell.length_a   1.000
_cell.length_b   1.000
_cell.length_c   1.000
_cell.angle_alpha   90.00
_cell.angle_beta   90.00
_cell.angle_gamma   90.00
#
_symmetry.space_group_name_H-M   'P 1'
#
loop_
_entity.id
_entity.type
_entity.pdbx_description
1 polymer ?
#
loop_
_entity_poly.entity_id
_entity_poly.type
_entity_poly.pdbx_seq_one_letter_code
_entity_poly.pdbx_strand_id
1 'polypeptide(L)'
;MGDHGMTTDGNHGGASLLETDAALFMYSPGVKINSSNSIPKDILKSRLSSIPFDHYNNHIPRDISQIDLVSTISLALGVPIPFGNLGSIIPELFFSSGGDTIENQWNSLFRALRINTFQIKRYIEEYSKISKEFPISKLQHFHQLLKSTEDLFNQYQNDNTSVNPIDIYKGYIQYHQEVIELCRNIWATFDLFSMDCGIVLILLSMISMIVFIVNLISIGDKNNQLIIKFPIKSIGISIGFGLVLSTIINIILSTMNLSDKYSSQTITFTIPSVISTLYFIFNLKYILILLPSSSSSNIKITFLSQLKLFYLHIMKSISVINTIISILPIATFILHGVSFYSNSFIEAQQGVVYFFSVSNILLLLINSFRNKFKWSLKDTLITIGTFISLFLSSPLIWKFKFSSLLFGGFNENQNDITTNYNVFSNLVETFWVLPLIFIIFRNVIFKHTSTVTTTTTTPLIHQILLSISLVSISLYWYIVQPLISYSGEYQFNWIEKSIFPWIVYLSSIFGLYFTIFKNDNNDNNNNNNNNNNNNNTTRINNPVEKLLKRLVYVCCYFYLVILLLLGVENSKSTLLMLLQAIFIGYLLIPQSTSININNYNHYFKLIILSIVFGFLSINDFFTSGHEYSFNKIQFESAFIGFENHFYLRDGLLVLLNTFSAPIFFTLSLPIVVIYTRFHRLLKMKQLVILSNTKELLEIDENEIQSFFNLKDLLISFLCQLVFYCYQTLHICISVYGLRRHLMVWRVFAPKYIFESVQLLIVCFFLLLLSILVTYFINNVNQKKKKFV
;
A
#
# COMPACT_ATOMS: atom_id res chain seq x y z
N MET A 1 21.59 -24.23 -22.61
CA MET A 1 20.13 -24.04 -22.74
C MET A 1 19.87 -22.55 -22.68
N GLY A 2 18.99 -22.00 -23.50
CA GLY A 2 18.40 -20.68 -23.23
C GLY A 2 17.34 -20.79 -22.13
N ASP A 3 17.13 -19.73 -21.35
CA ASP A 3 16.04 -19.64 -20.38
C ASP A 3 14.69 -19.43 -21.08
N HIS A 4 14.66 -18.66 -22.16
CA HIS A 4 13.49 -18.47 -23.04
C HIS A 4 13.92 -18.12 -24.47
N GLY A 5 12.95 -17.95 -25.36
CA GLY A 5 13.15 -17.50 -26.73
C GLY A 5 13.03 -15.98 -26.88
N MET A 6 13.19 -15.47 -28.10
CA MET A 6 12.98 -14.06 -28.42
C MET A 6 12.43 -13.92 -29.85
N THR A 7 11.47 -13.01 -30.06
CA THR A 7 11.02 -12.66 -31.42
C THR A 7 12.11 -11.91 -32.18
N THR A 8 11.96 -11.82 -33.50
CA THR A 8 12.86 -11.02 -34.36
C THR A 8 12.91 -9.54 -33.97
N ASP A 9 11.85 -9.03 -33.36
CA ASP A 9 11.73 -7.65 -32.91
C ASP A 9 12.26 -7.44 -31.47
N GLY A 10 12.78 -8.50 -30.83
CA GLY A 10 13.37 -8.44 -29.49
C GLY A 10 12.42 -8.74 -28.33
N ASN A 11 11.17 -9.12 -28.58
CA ASN A 11 10.22 -9.44 -27.51
C ASN A 11 10.50 -10.82 -26.92
N HIS A 12 10.26 -10.96 -25.61
CA HIS A 12 10.56 -12.17 -24.84
C HIS A 12 9.60 -12.32 -23.65
N GLY A 13 8.34 -11.87 -23.82
CA GLY A 13 7.31 -11.83 -22.77
C GLY A 13 6.62 -13.16 -22.49
N GLY A 14 6.93 -14.21 -23.27
CA GLY A 14 6.35 -15.55 -23.17
C GLY A 14 4.97 -15.68 -23.83
N ALA A 15 4.59 -14.75 -24.72
CA ALA A 15 3.28 -14.73 -25.35
C ALA A 15 3.19 -15.53 -26.66
N SER A 16 4.33 -15.82 -27.29
CA SER A 16 4.41 -16.56 -28.56
C SER A 16 5.40 -17.72 -28.47
N LEU A 17 5.31 -18.67 -29.41
CA LEU A 17 6.24 -19.81 -29.48
C LEU A 17 7.70 -19.35 -29.61
N LEU A 18 7.96 -18.31 -30.40
CA LEU A 18 9.30 -17.73 -30.53
C LEU A 18 9.84 -17.18 -29.21
N GLU A 19 8.98 -16.81 -28.27
CA GLU A 19 9.36 -16.31 -26.95
C GLU A 19 9.47 -17.43 -25.91
N THR A 20 8.75 -18.54 -26.08
CA THR A 20 8.78 -19.67 -25.14
C THR A 20 9.78 -20.75 -25.51
N ASP A 21 10.15 -20.86 -26.79
CA ASP A 21 11.06 -21.88 -27.30
C ASP A 21 12.51 -21.45 -27.14
N ALA A 22 13.31 -22.27 -26.45
CA ALA A 22 14.73 -22.05 -26.25
C ALA A 22 15.55 -23.23 -26.76
N ALA A 23 16.75 -22.97 -27.29
CA ALA A 23 17.63 -24.02 -27.75
C ALA A 23 18.28 -24.78 -26.59
N LEU A 24 18.25 -26.12 -26.65
CA LEU A 24 19.08 -27.00 -25.82
C LEU A 24 20.10 -27.73 -26.71
N PHE A 25 21.37 -27.69 -26.29
CA PHE A 25 22.43 -28.52 -26.83
C PHE A 25 22.98 -29.40 -25.71
N MET A 26 23.09 -30.70 -25.94
CA MET A 26 23.64 -31.68 -25.00
C MET A 26 24.81 -32.41 -25.63
N TYR A 27 25.91 -32.52 -24.89
CA TYR A 27 27.12 -33.20 -25.31
C TYR A 27 27.62 -34.10 -24.18
N SER A 28 28.06 -35.31 -24.53
CA SER A 28 28.74 -36.22 -23.61
C SER A 28 29.98 -36.78 -24.31
N PRO A 29 31.17 -36.69 -23.66
CA PRO A 29 32.40 -37.23 -24.22
C PRO A 29 32.49 -38.75 -24.11
N GLY A 30 31.68 -39.38 -23.25
CA GLY A 30 31.73 -40.83 -22.98
C GLY A 30 30.51 -41.60 -23.47
N VAL A 31 29.30 -41.14 -23.12
CA VAL A 31 28.04 -41.83 -23.46
C VAL A 31 27.50 -41.27 -24.76
N LYS A 32 27.22 -42.13 -25.75
CA LYS A 32 26.57 -41.70 -27.00
C LYS A 32 25.13 -41.29 -26.72
N ILE A 33 24.80 -40.01 -26.95
CA ILE A 33 23.49 -39.41 -26.63
C ILE A 33 22.43 -39.67 -27.71
N ASN A 34 22.83 -39.99 -28.94
CA ASN A 34 21.90 -40.18 -30.06
C ASN A 34 22.47 -41.16 -31.09
N SER A 35 22.07 -42.44 -31.02
CA SER A 35 22.26 -43.36 -32.15
C SER A 35 20.96 -43.41 -32.94
N SER A 36 20.85 -42.55 -33.95
CA SER A 36 19.60 -42.27 -34.67
C SER A 36 18.91 -43.46 -35.33
N ASN A 37 19.55 -44.64 -35.35
CA ASN A 37 19.01 -45.86 -35.98
C ASN A 37 18.45 -46.89 -34.97
N SER A 38 18.62 -46.71 -33.64
CA SER A 38 18.21 -47.73 -32.65
C SER A 38 17.11 -47.28 -31.67
N ILE A 39 16.81 -45.98 -31.57
CA ILE A 39 15.82 -45.45 -30.61
C ILE A 39 14.39 -45.64 -31.15
N PRO A 40 13.48 -46.28 -30.39
CA PRO A 40 12.07 -46.40 -30.77
C PRO A 40 11.40 -45.04 -31.00
N LYS A 41 10.72 -44.88 -32.14
CA LYS A 41 10.02 -43.64 -32.52
C LYS A 41 8.98 -43.17 -31.50
N ASP A 42 8.37 -44.09 -30.77
CA ASP A 42 7.38 -43.77 -29.73
C ASP A 42 7.98 -43.05 -28.52
N ILE A 43 9.28 -43.23 -28.25
CA ILE A 43 9.99 -42.55 -27.17
C ILE A 43 10.31 -41.10 -27.54
N LEU A 44 10.46 -40.81 -28.84
CA LEU A 44 10.77 -39.48 -29.37
C LEU A 44 9.55 -38.56 -29.46
N LYS A 45 8.36 -39.06 -29.12
CA LYS A 45 7.13 -38.24 -29.13
C LYS A 45 7.14 -37.25 -27.97
N SER A 46 6.77 -36.01 -28.26
CA SER A 46 6.59 -34.98 -27.24
C SER A 46 5.52 -35.37 -26.24
N ARG A 47 5.80 -35.12 -24.96
CA ARG A 47 4.90 -35.39 -23.85
C ARG A 47 3.74 -34.39 -23.76
N LEU A 48 3.85 -33.22 -24.39
CA LEU A 48 2.96 -32.07 -24.11
C LEU A 48 2.31 -31.43 -25.34
N SER A 49 2.50 -31.97 -26.55
CA SER A 49 1.90 -31.39 -27.76
C SER A 49 0.45 -31.89 -27.97
N SER A 50 -0.51 -31.01 -27.70
CA SER A 50 -1.90 -31.11 -28.20
C SER A 50 -2.03 -30.63 -29.66
N ILE A 51 -0.92 -30.33 -30.32
CA ILE A 51 -0.85 -29.91 -31.72
C ILE A 51 -0.61 -31.18 -32.55
N PRO A 52 -1.48 -31.50 -33.53
CA PRO A 52 -1.22 -32.60 -34.44
C PRO A 52 -0.02 -32.22 -35.30
N PHE A 53 1.13 -32.82 -35.04
CA PHE A 53 2.30 -32.66 -35.89
C PHE A 53 2.45 -33.87 -36.80
N ASP A 54 1.85 -33.75 -37.99
CA ASP A 54 2.26 -34.47 -39.19
C ASP A 54 3.68 -34.05 -39.61
N HIS A 55 4.69 -34.25 -38.78
CA HIS A 55 6.05 -33.78 -39.06
C HIS A 55 7.12 -34.80 -38.68
N TYR A 56 7.07 -35.95 -39.35
CA TYR A 56 8.25 -36.77 -39.62
C TYR A 56 8.89 -36.31 -40.94
N ASN A 57 9.35 -35.05 -40.99
CA ASN A 57 10.32 -34.60 -41.99
C ASN A 57 11.67 -34.43 -41.28
N ASN A 58 12.77 -34.84 -41.91
CA ASN A 58 14.15 -34.87 -41.36
C ASN A 58 14.73 -33.49 -40.94
N HIS A 59 13.92 -32.44 -40.83
CA HIS A 59 14.36 -31.05 -40.64
C HIS A 59 13.79 -30.35 -39.40
N ILE A 60 12.94 -30.99 -38.59
CA ILE A 60 12.35 -30.37 -37.39
C ILE A 60 13.04 -30.90 -36.12
N PRO A 61 13.62 -30.03 -35.26
CA PRO A 61 14.27 -30.44 -34.02
C PRO A 61 13.30 -31.06 -33.00
N ARG A 62 13.81 -31.98 -32.17
CA ARG A 62 13.11 -32.57 -31.01
C ARG A 62 12.75 -31.49 -29.98
N ASP A 63 11.50 -31.47 -29.51
CA ASP A 63 10.98 -30.53 -28.52
C ASP A 63 10.91 -31.13 -27.10
N ILE A 64 11.46 -30.47 -26.09
CA ILE A 64 11.43 -30.97 -24.71
C ILE A 64 10.95 -29.89 -23.74
N SER A 65 10.40 -30.29 -22.60
CA SER A 65 10.04 -29.32 -21.56
C SER A 65 11.24 -29.02 -20.67
N GLN A 66 11.48 -27.75 -20.36
CA GLN A 66 12.59 -27.35 -19.48
C GLN A 66 12.51 -27.99 -18.08
N ILE A 67 11.29 -28.28 -17.58
CA ILE A 67 11.11 -28.94 -16.28
C ILE A 67 11.72 -30.35 -16.24
N ASP A 68 11.79 -31.02 -17.40
CA ASP A 68 12.34 -32.37 -17.55
C ASP A 68 13.89 -32.38 -17.49
N LEU A 69 14.53 -31.22 -17.62
CA LEU A 69 15.99 -31.12 -17.60
C LEU A 69 16.58 -31.46 -16.22
N VAL A 70 15.93 -30.98 -15.15
CA VAL A 70 16.48 -31.10 -13.79
C VAL A 70 16.49 -32.55 -13.32
N SER A 71 15.41 -33.29 -13.52
CA SER A 71 15.33 -34.73 -13.24
C SER A 71 16.33 -35.52 -14.10
N THR A 72 16.45 -35.18 -15.38
CA THR A 72 17.40 -35.79 -16.32
C THR A 72 18.85 -35.63 -15.86
N ILE A 73 19.28 -34.40 -15.58
CA ILE A 73 20.66 -34.13 -15.16
C ILE A 73 20.93 -34.76 -13.79
N SER A 74 19.98 -34.72 -12.87
CA SER A 74 20.13 -35.33 -11.54
C SER A 74 20.46 -36.82 -11.67
N LEU A 75 19.67 -37.55 -12.45
CA LEU A 75 19.91 -38.98 -12.68
C LEU A 75 21.21 -39.24 -13.47
N ALA A 76 21.52 -38.41 -14.47
CA ALA A 76 22.76 -38.56 -15.25
C ALA A 76 24.03 -38.34 -14.40
N LEU A 77 23.95 -37.49 -13.38
CA LEU A 77 25.04 -37.24 -12.42
C LEU A 77 25.01 -38.20 -11.22
N GLY A 78 24.01 -39.08 -11.12
CA GLY A 78 23.86 -40.00 -9.98
C GLY A 78 23.46 -39.32 -8.67
N VAL A 79 22.86 -38.13 -8.73
CA VAL A 79 22.35 -37.40 -7.56
C VAL A 79 20.83 -37.51 -7.44
N PRO A 80 20.26 -37.40 -6.23
CA PRO A 80 18.81 -37.44 -6.05
C PRO A 80 18.09 -36.32 -6.81
N ILE A 81 16.95 -36.63 -7.43
CA ILE A 81 16.08 -35.63 -8.04
C ILE A 81 15.54 -34.68 -6.95
N PRO A 82 15.61 -33.35 -7.13
CA PRO A 82 15.07 -32.38 -6.18
C PRO A 82 13.61 -32.67 -5.80
N PHE A 83 13.30 -32.56 -4.50
CA PHE A 83 12.00 -33.00 -3.95
C PHE A 83 10.77 -32.42 -4.67
N GLY A 84 10.79 -31.14 -5.04
CA GLY A 84 9.67 -30.46 -5.70
C GLY A 84 9.66 -30.53 -7.23
N ASN A 85 10.51 -31.35 -7.85
CA ASN A 85 10.50 -31.50 -9.31
C ASN A 85 9.31 -32.37 -9.76
N LEU A 86 8.61 -31.94 -10.82
CA LEU A 86 7.48 -32.66 -11.46
C LEU A 86 7.75 -33.04 -12.93
N GLY A 87 8.98 -32.80 -13.39
CA GLY A 87 9.42 -33.11 -14.74
C GLY A 87 9.70 -34.61 -14.91
N SER A 88 9.38 -35.13 -16.09
CA SER A 88 9.82 -36.45 -16.54
C SER A 88 11.31 -36.38 -16.91
N ILE A 89 11.87 -37.47 -17.41
CA ILE A 89 13.25 -37.49 -17.96
C ILE A 89 13.23 -37.32 -19.48
N ILE A 90 14.34 -36.85 -20.04
CA ILE A 90 14.67 -36.90 -21.47
C ILE A 90 15.08 -38.36 -21.78
N PRO A 91 14.20 -39.17 -22.39
CA PRO A 91 14.34 -40.62 -22.39
C PRO A 91 15.49 -41.12 -23.29
N GLU A 92 15.85 -40.36 -24.33
CA GLU A 92 16.89 -40.73 -25.30
C GLU A 92 18.26 -40.94 -24.64
N LEU A 93 18.54 -40.17 -23.58
CA LEU A 93 19.78 -40.26 -22.81
C LEU A 93 19.91 -41.57 -22.04
N PHE A 94 18.82 -42.05 -21.47
CA PHE A 94 18.80 -43.25 -20.62
C PHE A 94 18.62 -44.53 -21.43
N PHE A 95 17.92 -44.44 -22.57
CA PHE A 95 17.86 -45.53 -23.52
C PHE A 95 19.23 -45.79 -24.14
N SER A 96 19.90 -44.74 -24.63
CA SER A 96 21.21 -44.87 -25.31
C SER A 96 22.36 -45.26 -24.37
N SER A 97 22.21 -45.04 -23.06
CA SER A 97 23.23 -45.40 -22.06
C SER A 97 23.21 -46.88 -21.65
N GLY A 98 22.18 -47.65 -22.02
CA GLY A 98 22.03 -49.05 -21.62
C GLY A 98 22.92 -50.06 -22.36
N GLY A 99 23.94 -49.63 -23.10
CA GLY A 99 24.85 -50.52 -23.83
C GLY A 99 24.28 -51.02 -25.17
N ASP A 100 24.79 -52.16 -25.66
CA ASP A 100 24.61 -52.58 -27.05
C ASP A 100 23.35 -53.41 -27.32
N THR A 101 22.76 -54.02 -26.28
CA THR A 101 21.55 -54.85 -26.41
C THR A 101 20.29 -54.06 -26.13
N ILE A 102 19.25 -54.23 -26.95
CA ILE A 102 17.94 -53.56 -26.81
C ILE A 102 17.33 -53.78 -25.42
N GLU A 103 17.49 -54.97 -24.84
CA GLU A 103 16.99 -55.26 -23.49
C GLU A 103 17.65 -54.39 -22.41
N ASN A 104 18.97 -54.27 -22.42
CA ASN A 104 19.69 -53.42 -21.47
C ASN A 104 19.37 -51.93 -21.67
N GLN A 105 19.09 -51.49 -22.91
CA GLN A 105 18.62 -50.14 -23.21
C GLN A 105 17.26 -49.85 -22.58
N TRP A 106 16.30 -50.78 -22.70
CA TRP A 106 15.00 -50.68 -22.03
C TRP A 106 15.12 -50.72 -20.51
N ASN A 107 15.92 -51.64 -19.96
CA ASN A 107 16.14 -51.75 -18.52
C ASN A 107 16.78 -50.49 -17.93
N SER A 108 17.74 -49.87 -18.62
CA SER A 108 18.32 -48.59 -18.23
C SER A 108 17.27 -47.47 -18.18
N LEU A 109 16.45 -47.36 -19.24
CA LEU A 109 15.36 -46.39 -19.30
C LEU A 109 14.31 -46.61 -18.20
N PHE A 110 13.90 -47.84 -17.95
CA PHE A 110 12.92 -48.16 -16.90
C PHE A 110 13.45 -47.84 -15.49
N ARG A 111 14.73 -48.10 -15.22
CA ARG A 111 15.33 -47.70 -13.93
C ARG A 111 15.24 -46.20 -13.73
N ALA A 112 15.59 -45.41 -14.74
CA ALA A 112 15.51 -43.96 -14.68
C ALA A 112 14.06 -43.46 -14.51
N LEU A 113 13.11 -44.01 -15.28
CA LEU A 113 11.70 -43.67 -15.18
C LEU A 113 11.15 -43.99 -13.79
N ARG A 114 11.41 -45.19 -13.27
CA ARG A 114 10.93 -45.58 -11.93
C ARG A 114 11.46 -44.65 -10.84
N ILE A 115 12.75 -44.32 -10.84
CA ILE A 115 13.31 -43.39 -9.84
C ILE A 115 12.59 -42.02 -9.92
N ASN A 116 12.35 -41.51 -11.14
CA ASN A 116 11.59 -40.28 -11.34
C ASN A 116 10.14 -40.40 -10.83
N THR A 117 9.41 -41.43 -11.28
CA THR A 117 8.01 -41.65 -10.93
C THR A 117 7.80 -41.75 -9.42
N PHE A 118 8.66 -42.49 -8.72
CA PHE A 118 8.56 -42.61 -7.25
C PHE A 118 8.96 -41.32 -6.53
N GLN A 119 9.83 -40.49 -7.08
CA GLN A 119 10.07 -39.14 -6.53
C GLN A 119 8.85 -38.25 -6.70
N ILE A 120 8.22 -38.23 -7.89
CA ILE A 120 6.97 -37.47 -8.13
C ILE A 120 5.85 -37.97 -7.21
N LYS A 121 5.67 -39.29 -7.10
CA LYS A 121 4.71 -39.91 -6.16
C LYS A 121 4.93 -39.43 -4.74
N ARG A 122 6.17 -39.50 -4.24
CA ARG A 122 6.51 -39.04 -2.89
C ARG A 122 6.14 -37.57 -2.69
N TYR A 123 6.44 -36.72 -3.67
CA TYR A 123 6.08 -35.30 -3.60
C TYR A 123 4.57 -35.07 -3.54
N ILE A 124 3.79 -35.74 -4.41
CA ILE A 124 2.31 -35.63 -4.41
C ILE A 124 1.72 -36.15 -3.10
N GLU A 125 2.20 -37.28 -2.59
CA GLU A 125 1.74 -37.85 -1.32
C GLU A 125 2.03 -36.92 -0.14
N GLU A 126 3.26 -36.41 0.00
CA GLU A 126 3.60 -35.48 1.08
C GLU A 126 2.85 -34.14 0.96
N TYR A 127 2.71 -33.59 -0.25
CA TYR A 127 1.95 -32.37 -0.46
C TYR A 127 0.47 -32.56 -0.12
N SER A 128 -0.13 -33.70 -0.48
CA SER A 128 -1.54 -34.01 -0.18
C SER A 128 -1.85 -34.16 1.32
N LYS A 129 -0.84 -34.45 2.16
CA LYS A 129 -1.01 -34.46 3.62
C LYS A 129 -1.19 -33.06 4.19
N ILE A 130 -0.62 -32.04 3.52
CA ILE A 130 -0.61 -30.65 3.98
C ILE A 130 -1.72 -29.85 3.29
N SER A 131 -1.92 -30.06 1.99
CA SER A 131 -2.89 -29.35 1.16
C SER A 131 -4.08 -30.25 0.80
N LYS A 132 -5.29 -29.68 0.89
CA LYS A 132 -6.54 -30.34 0.48
C LYS A 132 -6.91 -30.06 -0.98
N GLU A 133 -6.02 -29.45 -1.75
CA GLU A 133 -6.29 -29.05 -3.13
C GLU A 133 -6.38 -30.23 -4.11
N PHE A 134 -5.72 -31.36 -3.81
CA PHE A 134 -5.77 -32.55 -4.66
C PHE A 134 -7.02 -33.39 -4.40
N PRO A 135 -7.89 -33.61 -5.42
CA PRO A 135 -9.06 -34.47 -5.26
C PRO A 135 -8.66 -35.92 -4.94
N ILE A 136 -9.31 -36.51 -3.93
CA ILE A 136 -9.05 -37.90 -3.49
C ILE A 136 -9.23 -38.89 -4.65
N SER A 137 -10.21 -38.65 -5.53
CA SER A 137 -10.45 -39.49 -6.71
C SER A 137 -9.28 -39.49 -7.69
N LYS A 138 -8.62 -38.33 -7.89
CA LYS A 138 -7.43 -38.21 -8.73
C LYS A 138 -6.22 -38.89 -8.11
N LEU A 139 -6.04 -38.75 -6.80
CA LEU A 139 -4.97 -39.47 -6.08
C LEU A 139 -5.16 -41.00 -6.19
N GLN A 140 -6.38 -41.50 -5.99
CA GLN A 140 -6.69 -42.92 -6.17
C GLN A 140 -6.46 -43.39 -7.61
N HIS A 141 -6.83 -42.57 -8.61
CA HIS A 141 -6.56 -42.85 -10.01
C HIS A 141 -5.06 -42.98 -10.29
N PHE A 142 -4.23 -42.06 -9.78
CA PHE A 142 -2.78 -42.12 -9.92
C PHE A 142 -2.19 -43.37 -9.27
N HIS A 143 -2.69 -43.79 -8.11
CA HIS A 143 -2.30 -45.04 -7.49
C HIS A 143 -2.63 -46.26 -8.37
N GLN A 144 -3.82 -46.30 -8.97
CA GLN A 144 -4.23 -47.39 -9.86
C GLN A 144 -3.39 -47.43 -11.14
N LEU A 145 -3.15 -46.27 -11.76
CA LEU A 145 -2.35 -46.13 -12.97
C LEU A 145 -0.89 -46.53 -12.75
N LEU A 146 -0.30 -46.15 -11.61
CA LEU A 146 1.05 -46.58 -11.27
C LEU A 146 1.10 -48.07 -10.95
N LYS A 147 0.10 -48.60 -10.25
CA LYS A 147 0.02 -50.03 -9.93
C LYS A 147 -0.04 -50.88 -11.19
N SER A 148 -0.90 -50.53 -12.16
CA SER A 148 -0.99 -51.27 -13.43
C SER A 148 0.33 -51.22 -14.21
N THR A 149 1.02 -50.08 -14.19
CA THR A 149 2.32 -49.92 -14.85
C THR A 149 3.41 -50.76 -14.17
N GLU A 150 3.45 -50.79 -12.84
CA GLU A 150 4.38 -51.63 -12.08
C GLU A 150 4.09 -53.13 -12.25
N ASP A 151 2.82 -53.53 -12.34
CA ASP A 151 2.43 -54.93 -12.62
C ASP A 151 2.96 -55.38 -14.00
N LEU A 152 2.84 -54.53 -15.04
CA LEU A 152 3.43 -54.79 -16.36
C LEU A 152 4.97 -54.85 -16.31
N PHE A 153 5.59 -53.95 -15.55
CA PHE A 153 7.05 -53.95 -15.36
C PHE A 153 7.54 -55.24 -14.68
N ASN A 154 6.83 -55.69 -13.64
CA ASN A 154 7.17 -56.94 -12.94
C ASN A 154 6.98 -58.17 -13.84
N GLN A 155 5.94 -58.19 -14.67
CA GLN A 155 5.76 -59.24 -15.68
C GLN A 155 6.91 -59.25 -16.69
N TYR A 156 7.31 -58.09 -17.19
CA TYR A 156 8.44 -57.95 -18.10
C TYR A 156 9.74 -58.43 -17.48
N GLN A 157 10.05 -58.09 -16.22
CA GLN A 157 11.25 -58.58 -15.53
C GLN A 157 11.28 -60.10 -15.34
N ASN A 158 10.12 -60.75 -15.24
CA ASN A 158 10.01 -62.20 -15.08
C ASN A 158 10.04 -62.94 -16.43
N ASP A 159 9.40 -62.37 -17.46
CA ASP A 159 9.38 -62.89 -18.84
C ASP A 159 9.37 -61.74 -19.85
N ASN A 160 10.58 -61.42 -20.34
CA ASN A 160 10.84 -60.34 -21.30
C ASN A 160 10.07 -60.46 -22.63
N THR A 161 9.50 -61.62 -22.95
CA THR A 161 8.81 -61.86 -24.23
C THR A 161 7.31 -61.62 -24.15
N SER A 162 6.74 -61.64 -22.95
CA SER A 162 5.30 -61.60 -22.72
C SER A 162 4.70 -60.19 -22.78
N VAL A 163 5.50 -59.15 -22.56
CA VAL A 163 5.06 -57.75 -22.45
C VAL A 163 5.86 -56.86 -23.39
N ASN A 164 5.17 -56.01 -24.15
CA ASN A 164 5.82 -55.02 -24.98
C ASN A 164 6.39 -53.88 -24.10
N PRO A 165 7.70 -53.62 -24.11
CA PRO A 165 8.32 -52.59 -23.26
C PRO A 165 7.80 -51.18 -23.53
N ILE A 166 7.26 -50.92 -24.73
CA ILE A 166 6.66 -49.64 -25.08
C ILE A 166 5.43 -49.34 -24.20
N ASP A 167 4.67 -50.36 -23.79
CA ASP A 167 3.46 -50.17 -23.00
C ASP A 167 3.81 -49.77 -21.55
N ILE A 168 4.91 -50.32 -21.01
CA ILE A 168 5.46 -49.91 -19.70
C ILE A 168 5.93 -48.45 -19.77
N TYR A 169 6.66 -48.08 -20.83
CA TYR A 169 7.09 -46.70 -21.06
C TYR A 169 5.90 -45.74 -21.10
N LYS A 170 4.87 -46.07 -21.88
CA LYS A 170 3.64 -45.27 -21.99
C LYS A 170 2.94 -45.12 -20.64
N GLY A 171 2.88 -46.17 -19.82
CA GLY A 171 2.30 -46.11 -18.48
C GLY A 171 2.97 -45.08 -17.57
N TYR A 172 4.31 -45.08 -17.48
CA TYR A 172 5.03 -44.08 -16.69
C TYR A 172 4.88 -42.66 -17.24
N ILE A 173 4.95 -42.49 -18.57
CA ILE A 173 4.78 -41.18 -19.20
C ILE A 173 3.36 -40.64 -18.98
N GLN A 174 2.34 -41.49 -19.11
CA GLN A 174 0.95 -41.13 -18.83
C GLN A 174 0.79 -40.69 -17.37
N TYR A 175 1.35 -41.44 -16.41
CA TYR A 175 1.34 -41.05 -15.01
C TYR A 175 2.00 -39.68 -14.81
N HIS A 176 3.18 -39.44 -15.39
CA HIS A 176 3.82 -38.14 -15.31
C HIS A 176 2.93 -37.04 -15.92
N GLN A 177 2.36 -37.25 -17.12
CA GLN A 177 1.50 -36.29 -17.83
C GLN A 177 0.28 -35.89 -16.99
N GLU A 178 -0.47 -36.85 -16.47
CA GLU A 178 -1.69 -36.54 -15.73
C GLU A 178 -1.40 -35.83 -14.40
N VAL A 179 -0.29 -36.17 -13.74
CA VAL A 179 0.15 -35.47 -12.52
C VAL A 179 0.52 -34.01 -12.82
N ILE A 180 1.34 -33.74 -13.84
CA ILE A 180 1.73 -32.35 -14.16
C ILE A 180 0.54 -31.53 -14.65
N GLU A 181 -0.40 -32.13 -15.38
CA GLU A 181 -1.64 -31.48 -15.80
C GLU A 181 -2.52 -31.13 -14.60
N LEU A 182 -2.68 -32.03 -13.63
CA LEU A 182 -3.39 -31.73 -12.39
C LEU A 182 -2.73 -30.55 -11.66
N CYS A 183 -1.42 -30.59 -11.46
CA CYS A 183 -0.69 -29.53 -10.79
C CYS A 183 -0.81 -28.18 -11.53
N ARG A 184 -0.75 -28.17 -12.87
CA ARG A 184 -0.97 -26.95 -13.68
C ARG A 184 -2.39 -26.40 -13.52
N ASN A 185 -3.40 -27.27 -13.50
CA ASN A 185 -4.79 -26.86 -13.33
C ASN A 185 -5.05 -26.24 -11.94
N ILE A 186 -4.30 -26.66 -10.93
CA ILE A 186 -4.46 -26.16 -9.57
C ILE A 186 -3.60 -24.90 -9.34
N TRP A 187 -2.33 -24.90 -9.77
CA TRP A 187 -1.38 -23.84 -9.43
C TRP A 187 -1.25 -22.73 -10.48
N ALA A 188 -1.68 -22.95 -11.72
CA ALA A 188 -1.56 -21.98 -12.81
C ALA A 188 -2.92 -21.45 -13.30
N THR A 189 -3.92 -21.40 -12.42
CA THR A 189 -5.25 -20.84 -12.74
C THR A 189 -5.55 -19.58 -11.93
N PHE A 190 -6.35 -18.70 -12.54
CA PHE A 190 -6.83 -17.48 -11.92
C PHE A 190 -8.35 -17.56 -11.82
N ASP A 191 -8.92 -17.28 -10.65
CA ASP A 191 -10.36 -17.14 -10.47
C ASP A 191 -10.82 -15.80 -11.07
N LEU A 192 -11.10 -15.83 -12.38
CA LEU A 192 -11.51 -14.64 -13.13
C LEU A 192 -12.80 -14.04 -12.59
N PHE A 193 -13.72 -14.86 -12.10
CA PHE A 193 -14.99 -14.38 -11.57
C PHE A 193 -14.78 -13.56 -10.30
N SER A 194 -13.95 -14.05 -9.37
CA SER A 194 -13.60 -13.29 -8.16
C SER A 194 -12.82 -12.02 -8.46
N MET A 195 -11.92 -12.05 -9.46
CA MET A 195 -11.21 -10.85 -9.90
C MET A 195 -12.16 -9.81 -10.51
N ASP A 196 -13.07 -10.21 -11.40
CA ASP A 196 -14.08 -9.34 -12.00
C ASP A 196 -14.95 -8.69 -10.92
N CYS A 197 -15.42 -9.50 -9.98
CA CYS A 197 -16.19 -9.05 -8.81
C CYS A 197 -15.44 -8.01 -7.98
N GLY A 198 -14.16 -8.26 -7.67
CA GLY A 198 -13.32 -7.33 -6.92
C GLY A 198 -13.15 -5.98 -7.63
N ILE A 199 -12.87 -6.00 -8.94
CA ILE A 199 -12.74 -4.79 -9.76
C ILE A 199 -14.04 -4.00 -9.77
N VAL A 200 -15.18 -4.66 -9.97
CA VAL A 200 -16.51 -4.02 -9.96
C VAL A 200 -16.80 -3.36 -8.61
N LEU A 201 -16.50 -4.04 -7.49
CA LEU A 201 -16.73 -3.50 -6.15
C LEU A 201 -15.87 -2.26 -5.86
N ILE A 202 -14.58 -2.29 -6.21
CA ILE A 202 -13.68 -1.15 -6.01
C ILE A 202 -14.13 0.03 -6.90
N LEU A 203 -14.47 -0.24 -8.16
CA LEU A 203 -14.95 0.77 -9.10
C LEU A 203 -16.24 1.44 -8.60
N LEU A 204 -17.24 0.65 -8.19
CA LEU A 204 -18.51 1.17 -7.63
C LEU A 204 -18.28 1.96 -6.35
N SER A 205 -17.38 1.49 -5.49
CA SER A 205 -17.00 2.20 -4.26
C SER A 205 -16.39 3.56 -4.59
N MET A 206 -15.46 3.62 -5.54
CA MET A 206 -14.86 4.88 -6.01
C MET A 206 -15.89 5.84 -6.59
N ILE A 207 -16.78 5.35 -7.47
CA ILE A 207 -17.87 6.15 -8.05
C ILE A 207 -18.77 6.70 -6.93
N SER A 208 -19.13 5.87 -5.95
CA SER A 208 -19.97 6.29 -4.83
C SER A 208 -19.33 7.42 -4.00
N MET A 209 -18.01 7.36 -3.77
CA MET A 209 -17.25 8.42 -3.09
C MET A 209 -17.24 9.70 -3.91
N ILE A 210 -16.99 9.63 -5.22
CA ILE A 210 -16.99 10.80 -6.11
C ILE A 210 -18.37 11.45 -6.16
N VAL A 211 -19.44 10.67 -6.32
CA VAL A 211 -20.83 11.18 -6.30
C VAL A 211 -21.12 11.85 -4.96
N PHE A 212 -20.67 11.26 -3.85
CA PHE A 212 -20.86 11.82 -2.53
C PHE A 212 -20.09 13.14 -2.33
N ILE A 213 -18.84 13.23 -2.80
CA ILE A 213 -18.05 14.48 -2.80
C ILE A 213 -18.76 15.57 -3.61
N VAL A 214 -19.21 15.26 -4.83
CA VAL A 214 -19.92 16.22 -5.70
C VAL A 214 -21.19 16.74 -5.03
N ASN A 215 -21.95 15.86 -4.37
CA ASN A 215 -23.15 16.25 -3.62
C ASN A 215 -22.83 17.11 -2.39
N LEU A 216 -21.76 16.80 -1.65
CA LEU A 216 -21.32 17.63 -0.54
C LEU A 216 -20.96 19.03 -1.05
N ILE A 217 -20.20 19.14 -2.14
CA ILE A 217 -19.81 20.43 -2.72
C ILE A 217 -21.04 21.21 -3.21
N SER A 218 -21.99 20.56 -3.88
CA SER A 218 -23.15 21.21 -4.51
C SER A 218 -24.17 21.79 -3.52
N ILE A 219 -24.30 21.22 -2.32
CA ILE A 219 -25.20 21.72 -1.26
C ILE A 219 -24.81 23.14 -0.78
N GLY A 220 -23.60 23.63 -1.10
CA GLY A 220 -23.14 24.97 -0.74
C GLY A 220 -23.10 25.20 0.77
N ASP A 221 -22.76 26.43 1.18
CA ASP A 221 -22.70 26.82 2.61
C ASP A 221 -23.95 27.64 3.02
N LYS A 222 -24.84 27.97 2.07
CA LYS A 222 -26.05 28.78 2.30
C LYS A 222 -27.15 28.05 3.07
N ASN A 223 -27.16 26.71 3.04
CA ASN A 223 -28.12 25.88 3.77
C ASN A 223 -27.42 25.08 4.88
N ASN A 224 -26.77 25.77 5.82
CA ASN A 224 -26.12 25.16 6.99
C ASN A 224 -27.06 24.31 7.88
N GLN A 225 -28.37 24.31 7.62
CA GLN A 225 -29.38 23.51 8.34
C GLN A 225 -29.69 22.15 7.68
N LEU A 226 -29.23 21.89 6.45
CA LEU A 226 -29.44 20.59 5.79
C LEU A 226 -28.45 19.55 6.34
N ILE A 227 -28.83 18.92 7.45
CA ILE A 227 -28.16 17.72 7.95
C ILE A 227 -28.33 16.62 6.91
N ILE A 228 -27.26 16.25 6.21
CA ILE A 228 -27.24 15.08 5.33
C ILE A 228 -27.44 13.86 6.21
N LYS A 229 -28.68 13.36 6.26
CA LYS A 229 -28.98 12.10 6.94
C LYS A 229 -28.44 10.96 6.08
N PHE A 230 -27.37 10.32 6.55
CA PHE A 230 -26.85 9.13 5.91
C PHE A 230 -27.93 8.05 5.90
N PRO A 231 -28.24 7.41 4.76
CA PRO A 231 -29.43 6.58 4.64
C PRO A 231 -29.18 5.15 5.17
N ILE A 232 -28.74 5.02 6.42
CA ILE A 232 -28.34 3.75 7.06
C ILE A 232 -29.43 2.70 6.96
N LYS A 233 -30.69 3.07 7.24
CA LYS A 233 -31.83 2.15 7.15
C LYS A 233 -32.00 1.60 5.73
N SER A 234 -31.83 2.47 4.75
CA SER A 234 -32.03 2.13 3.35
C SER A 234 -30.91 1.20 2.86
N ILE A 235 -29.66 1.46 3.29
CA ILE A 235 -28.50 0.59 3.07
C ILE A 235 -28.69 -0.77 3.75
N GLY A 236 -29.19 -0.81 4.98
CA GLY A 236 -29.47 -2.06 5.68
C GLY A 236 -30.51 -2.93 4.94
N ILE A 237 -31.59 -2.31 4.44
CA ILE A 237 -32.62 -3.01 3.65
C ILE A 237 -32.04 -3.54 2.34
N SER A 238 -31.20 -2.77 1.65
CA SER A 238 -30.61 -3.19 0.37
C SER A 238 -29.56 -4.31 0.54
N ILE A 239 -28.80 -4.31 1.64
CA ILE A 239 -27.94 -5.45 2.01
C ILE A 239 -28.79 -6.69 2.28
N GLY A 240 -29.86 -6.57 3.08
CA GLY A 240 -30.76 -7.68 3.37
C GLY A 240 -31.37 -8.28 2.11
N PHE A 241 -31.88 -7.44 1.21
CA PHE A 241 -32.39 -7.87 -0.10
C PHE A 241 -31.30 -8.56 -0.94
N GLY A 242 -30.09 -8.01 -0.97
CA GLY A 242 -28.99 -8.61 -1.70
C GLY A 242 -28.53 -9.97 -1.14
N LEU A 243 -28.63 -10.20 0.17
CA LEU A 243 -28.34 -11.51 0.78
C LEU A 243 -29.40 -12.55 0.41
N VAL A 244 -30.68 -12.14 0.36
CA VAL A 244 -31.75 -13.02 -0.13
C VAL A 244 -31.51 -13.36 -1.60
N LEU A 245 -31.16 -12.38 -2.43
CA LEU A 245 -30.88 -12.63 -3.84
C LEU A 245 -29.65 -13.53 -4.05
N SER A 246 -28.58 -13.33 -3.27
CA SER A 246 -27.36 -14.13 -3.38
C SER A 246 -27.57 -15.57 -2.96
N THR A 247 -28.36 -15.82 -1.91
CA THR A 247 -28.73 -17.18 -1.51
C THR A 247 -29.56 -17.90 -2.57
N ILE A 248 -30.54 -17.23 -3.19
CA ILE A 248 -31.31 -17.79 -4.31
C ILE A 248 -30.38 -18.15 -5.48
N ILE A 249 -29.47 -17.26 -5.86
CA ILE A 249 -28.52 -17.51 -6.96
C ILE A 249 -27.60 -18.68 -6.64
N ASN A 250 -27.09 -18.77 -5.42
CA ASN A 250 -26.25 -19.89 -4.99
C ASN A 250 -27.00 -21.23 -5.04
N ILE A 251 -28.28 -21.25 -4.65
CA ILE A 251 -29.12 -22.45 -4.77
C ILE A 251 -29.26 -22.83 -6.26
N ILE A 252 -29.58 -21.88 -7.14
CA ILE A 252 -29.72 -22.14 -8.58
C ILE A 252 -28.39 -22.68 -9.16
N LEU A 253 -27.27 -22.05 -8.86
CA LEU A 253 -25.95 -22.50 -9.36
C LEU A 253 -25.59 -23.89 -8.86
N SER A 254 -25.95 -24.22 -7.61
CA SER A 254 -25.77 -25.58 -7.08
C SER A 254 -26.62 -26.60 -7.83
N THR A 255 -27.87 -26.26 -8.18
CA THR A 255 -28.73 -27.17 -8.97
C THR A 255 -28.24 -27.37 -10.41
N MET A 256 -27.47 -26.42 -10.95
CA MET A 256 -26.88 -26.50 -12.28
C MET A 256 -25.47 -27.11 -12.30
N ASN A 257 -24.95 -27.60 -11.17
CA ASN A 257 -23.56 -28.10 -11.02
C ASN A 257 -22.47 -27.09 -11.45
N LEU A 258 -22.72 -25.78 -11.25
CA LEU A 258 -21.78 -24.70 -11.58
C LEU A 258 -21.05 -24.12 -10.35
N SER A 259 -21.20 -24.75 -9.18
CA SER A 259 -20.59 -24.30 -7.92
C SER A 259 -19.06 -24.26 -7.94
N ASP A 260 -18.44 -25.13 -8.73
CA ASP A 260 -16.97 -25.20 -8.83
C ASP A 260 -16.39 -24.05 -9.67
N LYS A 261 -17.20 -23.47 -10.55
CA LYS A 261 -16.82 -22.36 -11.42
C LYS A 261 -17.04 -20.99 -10.76
N TYR A 262 -18.05 -20.89 -9.90
CA TYR A 262 -18.41 -19.64 -9.23
C TYR A 262 -18.36 -19.83 -7.72
N SER A 263 -17.42 -19.14 -7.08
CA SER A 263 -17.27 -19.20 -5.63
C SER A 263 -18.51 -18.65 -4.91
N SER A 264 -19.19 -19.53 -4.18
CA SER A 264 -20.42 -19.19 -3.43
C SER A 264 -20.19 -18.05 -2.43
N GLN A 265 -19.02 -18.00 -1.81
CA GLN A 265 -18.60 -16.91 -0.92
C GLN A 265 -18.52 -15.58 -1.67
N THR A 266 -17.88 -15.55 -2.84
CA THR A 266 -17.78 -14.35 -3.68
C THR A 266 -19.16 -13.84 -4.08
N ILE A 267 -20.08 -14.71 -4.50
CA ILE A 267 -21.46 -14.31 -4.81
C ILE A 267 -22.17 -13.73 -3.58
N THR A 268 -21.99 -14.38 -2.42
CA THR A 268 -22.65 -13.99 -1.17
C THR A 268 -22.24 -12.59 -0.73
N PHE A 269 -20.99 -12.18 -0.93
CA PHE A 269 -20.52 -10.85 -0.54
C PHE A 269 -20.69 -9.78 -1.63
N THR A 270 -20.56 -10.15 -2.90
CA THR A 270 -20.58 -9.20 -4.02
C THR A 270 -21.97 -8.64 -4.28
N ILE A 271 -22.99 -9.50 -4.36
CA ILE A 271 -24.36 -9.09 -4.71
C ILE A 271 -24.94 -8.08 -3.69
N PRO A 272 -24.88 -8.32 -2.36
CA PRO A 272 -25.32 -7.33 -1.38
C PRO A 272 -24.54 -6.02 -1.45
N SER A 273 -23.23 -6.09 -1.72
CA SER A 273 -22.37 -4.90 -1.81
C SER A 273 -22.68 -4.07 -3.06
N VAL A 274 -22.90 -4.70 -4.22
CA VAL A 274 -23.31 -4.02 -5.45
C VAL A 274 -24.69 -3.38 -5.29
N ILE A 275 -25.68 -4.13 -4.77
CA ILE A 275 -27.04 -3.62 -4.59
C ILE A 275 -27.05 -2.45 -3.60
N SER A 276 -26.31 -2.57 -2.49
CA SER A 276 -26.26 -1.51 -1.48
C SER A 276 -25.56 -0.24 -1.98
N THR A 277 -24.46 -0.37 -2.73
CA THR A 277 -23.76 0.77 -3.33
C THR A 277 -24.60 1.46 -4.40
N LEU A 278 -25.24 0.71 -5.31
CA LEU A 278 -26.15 1.27 -6.31
C LEU A 278 -27.33 1.99 -5.65
N TYR A 279 -27.92 1.40 -4.61
CA TYR A 279 -29.02 2.01 -3.88
C TYR A 279 -28.59 3.25 -3.09
N PHE A 280 -27.37 3.26 -2.55
CA PHE A 280 -26.79 4.46 -1.93
C PHE A 280 -26.65 5.60 -2.96
N ILE A 281 -26.08 5.31 -4.13
CA ILE A 281 -25.96 6.28 -5.25
C ILE A 281 -27.34 6.78 -5.69
N PHE A 282 -28.34 5.89 -5.75
CA PHE A 282 -29.71 6.27 -6.07
C PHE A 282 -30.32 7.23 -5.03
N ASN A 283 -30.18 6.93 -3.74
CA ASN A 283 -30.69 7.80 -2.66
C ASN A 283 -30.00 9.17 -2.61
N LEU A 284 -28.71 9.21 -2.95
CA LEU A 284 -27.96 10.46 -3.09
C LEU A 284 -28.57 11.40 -4.15
N LYS A 285 -29.25 10.87 -5.17
CA LYS A 285 -29.93 11.66 -6.22
C LYS A 285 -31.20 12.37 -5.71
N TYR A 286 -31.90 11.81 -4.72
CA TYR A 286 -33.14 12.38 -4.17
C TYR A 286 -32.91 13.50 -3.16
N ILE A 287 -31.72 13.55 -2.53
CA ILE A 287 -31.35 14.57 -1.54
C ILE A 287 -31.24 15.98 -2.18
N LEU A 288 -31.17 16.08 -3.51
CA LEU A 288 -31.10 17.33 -4.26
C LEU A 288 -32.46 17.97 -4.61
N ILE A 289 -33.58 17.26 -4.40
CA ILE A 289 -34.94 17.76 -4.74
C ILE A 289 -35.62 18.50 -3.57
N LEU A 290 -35.03 18.49 -2.37
CA LEU A 290 -35.56 19.18 -1.17
C LEU A 290 -35.00 20.60 -0.98
N LEU A 291 -34.79 21.34 -2.07
CA LEU A 291 -34.74 22.81 -1.99
C LEU A 291 -36.19 23.30 -1.88
N PRO A 292 -36.57 24.11 -0.86
CA PRO A 292 -37.87 24.73 -0.82
C PRO A 292 -38.05 25.51 -2.13
N SER A 293 -39.07 25.13 -2.88
CA SER A 293 -39.51 25.80 -4.10
C SER A 293 -40.02 27.20 -3.73
N SER A 294 -39.13 28.17 -3.56
CA SER A 294 -39.46 29.59 -3.58
C SER A 294 -38.88 30.23 -4.83
N SER A 295 -39.30 29.73 -5.99
CA SER A 295 -39.51 30.48 -7.24
C SER A 295 -39.74 29.48 -8.38
N SER A 296 -40.72 29.81 -9.20
CA SER A 296 -41.34 29.02 -10.25
C SER A 296 -40.40 28.64 -11.40
N SER A 297 -39.52 27.66 -11.22
CA SER A 297 -38.98 26.89 -12.35
C SER A 297 -38.56 25.48 -11.92
N ASN A 298 -39.34 24.48 -12.37
CA ASN A 298 -39.02 23.06 -12.25
C ASN A 298 -37.87 22.70 -13.21
N ILE A 299 -36.65 23.16 -12.95
CA ILE A 299 -35.47 22.65 -13.65
C ILE A 299 -35.02 21.40 -12.90
N LYS A 300 -35.38 20.23 -13.42
CA LYS A 300 -34.78 18.95 -13.01
C LYS A 300 -33.28 19.01 -13.35
N ILE A 301 -32.45 19.35 -12.37
CA ILE A 301 -31.00 19.33 -12.54
C ILE A 301 -30.55 17.85 -12.54
N THR A 302 -30.09 17.35 -13.69
CA THR A 302 -29.53 16.00 -13.82
C THR A 302 -28.07 15.98 -13.31
N PHE A 303 -27.56 14.83 -12.87
CA PHE A 303 -26.16 14.68 -12.46
C PHE A 303 -25.18 15.19 -13.54
N LEU A 304 -25.50 14.93 -14.82
CA LEU A 304 -24.72 15.42 -15.96
C LEU A 304 -24.73 16.95 -16.06
N SER A 305 -25.87 17.61 -15.78
CA SER A 305 -25.94 19.07 -15.76
C SER A 305 -25.23 19.67 -14.54
N GLN A 306 -25.14 18.96 -13.40
CA GLN A 306 -24.29 19.35 -12.27
C GLN A 306 -22.81 19.22 -12.57
N LEU A 307 -22.39 18.12 -13.20
CA LEU A 307 -21.02 17.91 -13.66
C LEU A 307 -20.62 18.98 -14.68
N LYS A 308 -21.54 19.30 -15.60
CA LYS A 308 -21.38 20.38 -16.56
C LYS A 308 -21.36 21.75 -15.89
N LEU A 309 -22.19 22.01 -14.86
CA LEU A 309 -22.16 23.26 -14.08
C LEU A 309 -20.88 23.38 -13.28
N PHE A 310 -20.41 22.31 -12.63
CA PHE A 310 -19.14 22.21 -11.92
C PHE A 310 -17.97 22.49 -12.87
N TYR A 311 -17.92 21.78 -14.00
CA TYR A 311 -16.92 22.01 -15.06
C TYR A 311 -16.98 23.44 -15.60
N LEU A 312 -18.16 23.95 -15.96
CA LEU A 312 -18.32 25.30 -16.50
C LEU A 312 -17.98 26.37 -15.46
N HIS A 313 -18.22 26.17 -14.16
CA HIS A 313 -17.82 27.11 -13.11
C HIS A 313 -16.31 27.11 -12.85
N ILE A 314 -15.68 25.92 -12.88
CA ILE A 314 -14.22 25.79 -12.83
C ILE A 314 -13.61 26.56 -14.01
N MET A 315 -14.14 26.35 -15.22
CA MET A 315 -13.57 26.92 -16.43
C MET A 315 -13.93 28.40 -16.65
N LYS A 316 -15.07 28.91 -16.15
CA LYS A 316 -15.51 30.30 -16.39
C LYS A 316 -14.75 31.38 -15.59
N SER A 317 -13.93 31.02 -14.61
CA SER A 317 -13.39 32.00 -13.64
C SER A 317 -11.88 32.21 -13.71
N ILE A 318 -11.20 31.81 -14.79
CA ILE A 318 -9.77 31.54 -14.70
C ILE A 318 -8.95 32.04 -15.91
N SER A 319 -7.92 32.83 -15.62
CA SER A 319 -6.76 33.08 -16.51
C SER A 319 -6.05 31.77 -16.85
N VAL A 320 -5.50 31.59 -18.06
CA VAL A 320 -4.77 30.37 -18.52
C VAL A 320 -3.89 29.72 -17.43
N ILE A 321 -3.20 30.53 -16.63
CA ILE A 321 -2.32 30.06 -15.55
C ILE A 321 -3.09 29.37 -14.40
N ASN A 322 -4.27 29.83 -13.95
CA ASN A 322 -5.02 29.04 -12.95
C ASN A 322 -5.63 27.78 -13.57
N THR A 323 -5.82 27.72 -14.89
CA THR A 323 -6.28 26.51 -15.58
C THR A 323 -5.18 25.45 -15.53
N ILE A 324 -3.93 25.86 -15.73
CA ILE A 324 -2.77 24.96 -15.60
C ILE A 324 -2.60 24.50 -14.14
N ILE A 325 -2.65 25.42 -13.18
CA ILE A 325 -2.54 25.11 -11.74
C ILE A 325 -3.64 24.14 -11.28
N SER A 326 -4.81 24.17 -11.92
CA SER A 326 -5.95 23.31 -11.58
C SER A 326 -5.91 21.96 -12.29
N ILE A 327 -5.67 21.93 -13.58
CA ILE A 327 -5.76 20.71 -14.38
C ILE A 327 -4.55 19.80 -14.17
N LEU A 328 -3.34 20.37 -14.03
CA LEU A 328 -2.12 19.57 -14.04
C LEU A 328 -2.00 18.60 -12.85
N PRO A 329 -2.36 18.94 -11.60
CA PRO A 329 -2.39 17.97 -10.51
C PRO A 329 -3.36 16.80 -10.77
N ILE A 330 -4.54 17.09 -11.33
CA ILE A 330 -5.51 16.05 -11.70
C ILE A 330 -4.95 15.17 -12.82
N ALA A 331 -4.28 15.77 -13.81
CA ALA A 331 -3.63 15.04 -14.89
C ALA A 331 -2.51 14.12 -14.37
N THR A 332 -1.65 14.60 -13.47
CA THR A 332 -0.60 13.76 -12.86
C THR A 332 -1.19 12.59 -12.07
N PHE A 333 -2.29 12.82 -11.33
CA PHE A 333 -3.01 11.78 -10.62
C PHE A 333 -3.55 10.69 -11.57
N ILE A 334 -4.21 11.08 -12.67
CA ILE A 334 -4.74 10.14 -13.67
C ILE A 334 -3.60 9.38 -14.37
N LEU A 335 -2.56 10.09 -14.81
CA LEU A 335 -1.42 9.49 -15.49
C LEU A 335 -0.70 8.48 -14.61
N HIS A 336 -0.57 8.75 -13.31
CA HIS A 336 0.07 7.83 -12.37
C HIS A 336 -0.66 6.48 -12.31
N GLY A 337 -1.99 6.47 -12.16
CA GLY A 337 -2.76 5.22 -12.11
C GLY A 337 -2.74 4.45 -13.43
N VAL A 338 -2.96 5.13 -14.56
CA VAL A 338 -2.92 4.48 -15.90
C VAL A 338 -1.57 3.84 -16.18
N SER A 339 -0.48 4.41 -15.66
CA SER A 339 0.88 3.93 -15.88
C SER A 339 1.18 2.57 -15.22
N PHE A 340 0.34 2.08 -14.29
CA PHE A 340 0.46 0.73 -13.70
C PHE A 340 0.28 -0.42 -14.68
N TYR A 341 -0.06 -0.17 -15.94
CA TYR A 341 -0.01 -1.18 -17.01
C TYR A 341 1.40 -1.46 -17.53
N SER A 342 2.38 -0.62 -17.20
CA SER A 342 3.77 -0.80 -17.61
C SER A 342 4.60 -1.40 -16.47
N ASN A 343 5.31 -2.50 -16.76
CA ASN A 343 6.29 -3.09 -15.84
C ASN A 343 7.45 -2.13 -15.55
N SER A 344 7.98 -1.46 -16.60
CA SER A 344 9.07 -0.49 -16.46
C SER A 344 8.68 0.71 -15.61
N PHE A 345 7.39 1.11 -15.66
CA PHE A 345 6.87 2.14 -14.77
C PHE A 345 6.87 1.72 -13.31
N ILE A 346 6.43 0.50 -12.99
CA ILE A 346 6.41 0.02 -11.59
C ILE A 346 7.84 -0.04 -11.03
N GLU A 347 8.81 -0.49 -11.83
CA GLU A 347 10.23 -0.50 -11.43
C GLU A 347 10.80 0.91 -11.27
N ALA A 348 10.45 1.85 -12.16
CA ALA A 348 10.91 3.25 -12.12
C ALA A 348 10.01 4.18 -11.28
N GLN A 349 9.04 3.64 -10.53
CA GLN A 349 7.95 4.43 -9.94
C GLN A 349 8.46 5.55 -9.03
N GLN A 350 9.52 5.30 -8.27
CA GLN A 350 10.11 6.29 -7.36
C GLN A 350 10.48 7.59 -8.10
N GLY A 351 11.13 7.49 -9.25
CA GLY A 351 11.55 8.65 -10.04
C GLY A 351 10.35 9.44 -10.60
N VAL A 352 9.33 8.73 -11.07
CA VAL A 352 8.14 9.38 -11.64
C VAL A 352 7.28 10.06 -10.57
N VAL A 353 7.09 9.39 -9.43
CA VAL A 353 6.38 9.97 -8.28
C VAL A 353 7.10 11.19 -7.74
N TYR A 354 8.43 11.16 -7.67
CA TYR A 354 9.24 12.33 -7.30
C TYR A 354 9.00 13.49 -8.27
N PHE A 355 9.06 13.23 -9.58
CA PHE A 355 8.79 14.24 -10.62
C PHE A 355 7.38 14.84 -10.51
N PHE A 356 6.34 14.02 -10.30
CA PHE A 356 4.97 14.49 -10.09
C PHE A 356 4.83 15.30 -8.79
N SER A 357 5.49 14.87 -7.71
CA SER A 357 5.51 15.59 -6.43
C SER A 357 6.10 16.99 -6.58
N VAL A 358 7.27 17.10 -7.22
CA VAL A 358 7.95 18.37 -7.48
C VAL A 358 7.09 19.27 -8.37
N SER A 359 6.53 18.72 -9.45
CA SER A 359 5.66 19.47 -10.37
C SER A 359 4.44 20.04 -9.66
N ASN A 360 3.75 19.24 -8.85
CA ASN A 360 2.55 19.67 -8.14
C ASN A 360 2.86 20.71 -7.05
N ILE A 361 3.97 20.57 -6.34
CA ILE A 361 4.37 21.54 -5.30
C ILE A 361 4.85 22.86 -5.94
N LEU A 362 5.53 22.82 -7.09
CA LEU A 362 5.85 24.01 -7.88
C LEU A 362 4.59 24.79 -8.27
N LEU A 363 3.54 24.10 -8.71
CA LEU A 363 2.26 24.75 -9.03
C LEU A 363 1.61 25.37 -7.80
N LEU A 364 1.66 24.68 -6.64
CA LEU A 364 1.20 25.23 -5.37
C LEU A 364 1.98 26.49 -4.97
N LEU A 365 3.29 26.50 -5.19
CA LEU A 365 4.16 27.66 -4.93
C LEU A 365 3.78 28.85 -5.82
N ILE A 366 3.64 28.63 -7.13
CA ILE A 366 3.19 29.66 -8.08
C ILE A 366 1.83 30.21 -7.68
N ASN A 367 0.90 29.33 -7.28
CA ASN A 367 -0.42 29.72 -6.81
C ASN A 367 -0.34 30.53 -5.51
N SER A 368 0.53 30.14 -4.56
CA SER A 368 0.75 30.89 -3.33
C SER A 368 1.35 32.26 -3.60
N PHE A 369 2.28 32.39 -4.56
CA PHE A 369 2.89 33.68 -4.91
C PHE A 369 1.86 34.65 -5.48
N ARG A 370 0.98 34.16 -6.36
CA ARG A 370 -0.05 35.00 -7.00
C ARG A 370 -1.18 35.42 -6.06
N ASN A 371 -1.57 34.57 -5.12
CA ASN A 371 -2.69 34.83 -4.22
C ASN A 371 -2.29 35.63 -2.96
N LYS A 372 -1.00 35.81 -2.70
CA LYS A 372 -0.51 36.57 -1.54
C LYS A 372 -0.38 38.05 -1.90
N PHE A 373 -1.04 38.91 -1.12
CA PHE A 373 -1.00 40.36 -1.33
C PHE A 373 0.37 40.97 -0.97
N LYS A 374 1.07 40.40 0.03
CA LYS A 374 2.45 40.77 0.38
C LYS A 374 3.28 39.53 0.65
N TRP A 375 4.40 39.41 -0.07
CA TRP A 375 5.37 38.33 0.12
C TRP A 375 6.35 38.69 1.24
N SER A 376 6.33 37.93 2.34
CA SER A 376 7.18 38.19 3.51
C SER A 376 8.48 37.39 3.48
N LEU A 377 9.48 37.80 4.28
CA LEU A 377 10.72 37.02 4.46
C LEU A 377 10.44 35.60 4.98
N LYS A 378 9.40 35.42 5.80
CA LYS A 378 8.93 34.10 6.24
C LYS A 378 8.43 33.26 5.07
N ASP A 379 7.70 33.86 4.13
CA ASP A 379 7.24 33.15 2.93
C ASP A 379 8.43 32.69 2.09
N THR A 380 9.43 33.56 1.87
CA THR A 380 10.68 33.20 1.19
C THR A 380 11.39 32.02 1.87
N LEU A 381 11.58 32.06 3.19
CA LEU A 381 12.20 30.97 3.94
C LEU A 381 11.44 29.65 3.81
N ILE A 382 10.10 29.69 3.85
CA ILE A 382 9.26 28.50 3.68
C ILE A 382 9.40 27.95 2.26
N THR A 383 9.43 28.80 1.23
CA THR A 383 9.62 28.35 -0.15
C THR A 383 10.99 27.72 -0.36
N ILE A 384 12.06 28.33 0.16
CA ILE A 384 13.40 27.75 0.10
C ILE A 384 13.42 26.41 0.86
N GLY A 385 12.79 26.37 2.05
CA GLY A 385 12.62 25.15 2.83
C GLY A 385 11.91 24.04 2.05
N THR A 386 10.83 24.35 1.33
CA THR A 386 10.15 23.36 0.48
C THR A 386 11.06 22.81 -0.62
N PHE A 387 11.80 23.68 -1.31
CA PHE A 387 12.72 23.25 -2.36
C PHE A 387 13.84 22.36 -1.82
N ILE A 388 14.45 22.75 -0.70
CA ILE A 388 15.50 21.95 -0.05
C ILE A 388 14.93 20.61 0.40
N SER A 389 13.73 20.59 1.01
CA SER A 389 13.11 19.34 1.47
C SER A 389 12.80 18.38 0.30
N LEU A 390 12.40 18.90 -0.86
CA LEU A 390 12.17 18.10 -2.05
C LEU A 390 13.48 17.62 -2.66
N PHE A 391 14.47 18.51 -2.81
CA PHE A 391 15.79 18.17 -3.32
C PHE A 391 16.44 17.03 -2.53
N LEU A 392 16.37 17.12 -1.19
CA LEU A 392 16.89 16.09 -0.28
C LEU A 392 16.11 14.77 -0.36
N SER A 393 14.85 14.81 -0.79
CA SER A 393 14.01 13.61 -1.01
C SER A 393 14.21 12.97 -2.39
N SER A 394 15.07 13.53 -3.26
CA SER A 394 15.23 12.99 -4.62
C SER A 394 15.96 11.64 -4.61
N PRO A 395 15.62 10.71 -5.53
CA PRO A 395 16.28 9.40 -5.61
C PRO A 395 17.78 9.47 -5.87
N LEU A 396 18.23 10.53 -6.55
CA LEU A 396 19.64 10.76 -6.89
C LEU A 396 20.46 11.17 -5.66
N ILE A 397 19.87 11.98 -4.79
CA ILE A 397 20.55 12.61 -3.66
C ILE A 397 20.31 11.84 -2.37
N TRP A 398 19.21 11.11 -2.26
CA TRP A 398 18.85 10.40 -1.05
C TRP A 398 19.93 9.43 -0.58
N LYS A 399 20.63 8.78 -1.52
CA LYS A 399 21.77 7.87 -1.23
C LYS A 399 23.03 8.58 -0.74
N PHE A 400 23.08 9.92 -0.81
CA PHE A 400 24.21 10.71 -0.34
C PHE A 400 24.21 10.78 1.18
N LYS A 401 25.27 10.23 1.80
CA LYS A 401 25.53 10.35 3.23
C LYS A 401 26.19 11.70 3.53
N PHE A 402 25.59 12.49 4.40
CA PHE A 402 26.20 13.73 4.91
C PHE A 402 27.60 13.51 5.50
N SER A 403 27.85 12.37 6.12
CA SER A 403 29.18 11.99 6.64
C SER A 403 30.26 11.96 5.56
N SER A 404 29.91 11.55 4.33
CA SER A 404 30.84 11.54 3.20
C SER A 404 31.33 12.95 2.82
N LEU A 405 30.57 14.00 3.14
CA LEU A 405 30.97 15.38 2.89
C LEU A 405 32.00 15.87 3.92
N LEU A 406 31.85 15.44 5.17
CA LEU A 406 32.77 15.80 6.25
C LEU A 406 34.06 14.97 6.24
N PHE A 407 33.99 13.73 5.76
CA PHE A 407 35.06 12.75 5.92
C PHE A 407 35.47 12.05 4.61
N GLY A 408 35.00 12.49 3.44
CA GLY A 408 35.25 11.85 2.14
C GLY A 408 36.71 11.78 1.65
N GLY A 409 37.67 12.28 2.44
CA GLY A 409 39.10 12.16 2.19
C GLY A 409 39.82 11.05 2.97
N PHE A 410 39.13 10.30 3.83
CA PHE A 410 39.73 9.19 4.58
C PHE A 410 39.79 7.92 3.71
N ASN A 411 40.98 7.60 3.19
CA ASN A 411 41.22 6.38 2.41
C ASN A 411 40.94 5.12 3.25
N GLU A 412 40.14 4.20 2.70
CA GLU A 412 39.68 2.93 3.32
C GLU A 412 40.79 1.89 3.62
N ASN A 413 42.07 2.21 3.40
CA ASN A 413 43.17 1.23 3.44
C ASN A 413 43.78 0.98 4.84
N GLN A 414 43.16 1.40 5.94
CA GLN A 414 43.63 1.10 7.31
C GLN A 414 42.52 0.50 8.17
N ASN A 415 42.60 -0.82 8.39
CA ASN A 415 41.58 -1.65 9.04
C ASN A 415 41.14 -1.22 10.45
N ASP A 416 41.96 -0.44 11.18
CA ASP A 416 41.60 0.07 12.52
C ASP A 416 40.97 1.49 12.47
N ILE A 417 41.17 2.25 11.40
CA ILE A 417 40.57 3.58 11.22
C ILE A 417 39.15 3.47 10.65
N THR A 418 38.86 2.41 9.89
CA THR A 418 37.55 2.19 9.26
C THR A 418 36.41 2.01 10.27
N THR A 419 36.67 1.40 11.43
CA THR A 419 35.65 1.17 12.48
C THR A 419 35.23 2.47 13.18
N ASN A 420 36.21 3.30 13.57
CA ASN A 420 35.96 4.61 14.17
C ASN A 420 35.29 5.57 13.16
N TYR A 421 35.75 5.56 11.90
CA TYR A 421 35.13 6.34 10.82
C TYR A 421 33.65 6.01 10.63
N ASN A 422 33.31 4.72 10.56
CA ASN A 422 31.94 4.28 10.34
C ASN A 422 30.99 4.74 11.46
N VAL A 423 31.48 4.81 12.70
CA VAL A 423 30.66 5.31 13.80
C VAL A 423 30.57 6.81 13.87
N PHE A 424 31.67 7.54 13.68
CA PHE A 424 31.55 9.00 13.56
C PHE A 424 30.60 9.37 12.41
N SER A 425 30.68 8.64 11.29
CA SER A 425 29.73 8.76 10.19
C SER A 425 28.28 8.50 10.65
N ASN A 426 28.00 7.37 11.31
CA ASN A 426 26.64 7.03 11.73
C ASN A 426 26.10 7.96 12.83
N LEU A 427 26.96 8.46 13.73
CA LEU A 427 26.60 9.48 14.73
C LEU A 427 26.25 10.80 14.04
N VAL A 428 27.07 11.22 13.08
CA VAL A 428 26.83 12.43 12.29
C VAL A 428 25.56 12.33 11.47
N GLU A 429 25.18 11.16 10.96
CA GLU A 429 23.90 10.99 10.24
C GLU A 429 22.66 11.12 11.13
N THR A 430 22.80 10.86 12.43
CA THR A 430 21.63 10.67 13.32
C THR A 430 21.42 11.74 14.37
N PHE A 431 22.49 12.32 14.91
CA PHE A 431 22.38 13.20 16.06
C PHE A 431 21.87 14.59 15.74
N TRP A 432 21.85 15.03 14.46
CA TRP A 432 21.30 16.33 14.07
C TRP A 432 19.78 16.28 13.86
N VAL A 433 19.21 15.11 13.57
CA VAL A 433 17.77 14.94 13.30
C VAL A 433 16.93 15.16 14.56
N LEU A 434 17.29 14.51 15.67
CA LEU A 434 16.52 14.57 16.92
C LEU A 434 16.45 16.00 17.53
N PRO A 435 17.54 16.80 17.57
CA PRO A 435 17.48 18.19 17.99
C PRO A 435 16.58 19.05 17.11
N LEU A 436 16.58 18.85 15.79
CA LEU A 436 15.68 19.57 14.88
C LEU A 436 14.22 19.21 15.14
N ILE A 437 13.91 17.93 15.32
CA ILE A 437 12.57 17.48 15.70
C ILE A 437 12.15 18.11 17.03
N PHE A 438 13.04 18.12 18.03
CA PHE A 438 12.79 18.76 19.32
C PHE A 438 12.51 20.26 19.17
N ILE A 439 13.29 20.98 18.35
CA ILE A 439 13.08 22.41 18.07
C ILE A 439 11.73 22.64 17.38
N ILE A 440 11.37 21.78 16.42
CA ILE A 440 10.06 21.84 15.74
C ILE A 440 8.94 21.62 16.75
N PHE A 441 9.03 20.57 17.58
CA PHE A 441 8.04 20.30 18.63
C PHE A 441 7.92 21.48 19.60
N ARG A 442 9.04 22.07 20.03
CA ARG A 442 9.05 23.24 20.91
C ARG A 442 8.42 24.48 20.27
N ASN A 443 8.76 24.79 19.03
CA ASN A 443 8.32 26.02 18.38
C ASN A 443 6.91 25.93 17.77
N VAL A 444 6.49 24.75 17.32
CA VAL A 444 5.20 24.54 16.68
C VAL A 444 4.15 24.10 17.70
N ILE A 445 4.50 23.22 18.64
CA ILE A 445 3.56 22.65 19.61
C ILE A 445 3.58 23.49 20.88
N PHE A 446 4.74 23.61 21.55
CA PHE A 446 4.78 24.22 22.89
C PHE A 446 4.55 25.74 22.87
N LYS A 447 5.14 26.48 21.92
CA LYS A 447 4.96 27.94 21.80
C LYS A 447 3.52 28.36 21.48
N HIS A 448 2.75 27.52 20.79
CA HIS A 448 1.32 27.75 20.53
C HIS A 448 0.41 27.26 21.67
N THR A 449 0.95 26.55 22.65
CA THR A 449 0.23 26.12 23.86
C THR A 449 0.50 27.00 25.08
N SER A 450 1.61 27.74 25.10
CA SER A 450 2.09 28.52 26.26
C SER A 450 1.45 29.90 26.44
N THR A 451 0.49 30.30 25.59
CA THR A 451 -0.27 31.56 25.79
C THR A 451 -1.38 31.43 26.85
N VAL A 452 -1.55 30.25 27.46
CA VAL A 452 -2.41 30.06 28.62
C VAL A 452 -1.55 30.22 29.87
N THR A 453 -1.66 31.39 30.49
CA THR A 453 -1.15 31.65 31.84
C THR A 453 -1.68 30.58 32.80
N THR A 454 -0.75 29.79 33.35
CA THR A 454 -0.78 29.22 34.71
C THR A 454 -2.11 28.55 35.12
N THR A 455 -2.28 27.26 34.83
CA THR A 455 -2.97 26.25 35.71
C THR A 455 -3.25 24.91 35.02
N THR A 456 -3.20 24.81 33.68
CA THR A 456 -3.52 23.54 33.00
C THR A 456 -2.35 22.55 33.05
N THR A 457 -2.53 21.40 33.73
CA THR A 457 -1.49 20.35 33.85
C THR A 457 -1.27 19.56 32.55
N THR A 458 -2.18 19.66 31.58
CA THR A 458 -2.18 18.88 30.33
C THR A 458 -1.03 19.20 29.35
N PRO A 459 -0.73 20.46 28.98
CA PRO A 459 0.38 20.76 28.07
C PRO A 459 1.74 20.37 28.65
N LEU A 460 1.92 20.50 29.98
CA LEU A 460 3.16 20.14 30.65
C LEU A 460 3.43 18.62 30.59
N ILE A 461 2.38 17.80 30.79
CA ILE A 461 2.49 16.33 30.64
C ILE A 461 2.93 15.96 29.22
N HIS A 462 2.30 16.53 28.19
CA HIS A 462 2.69 16.25 26.81
C HIS A 462 4.12 16.71 26.52
N GLN A 463 4.55 17.86 27.05
CA GLN A 463 5.92 18.33 26.91
C GLN A 463 6.94 17.37 27.52
N ILE A 464 6.68 16.86 28.72
CA ILE A 464 7.54 15.90 29.40
C ILE A 464 7.58 14.59 28.60
N LEU A 465 6.42 14.01 28.25
CA LEU A 465 6.34 12.73 27.55
C LEU A 465 7.03 12.76 26.17
N LEU A 466 6.80 13.80 25.37
CA LEU A 466 7.43 13.93 24.05
C LEU A 466 8.96 14.08 24.18
N SER A 467 9.42 14.84 25.18
CA SER A 467 10.86 15.04 25.42
C SER A 467 11.54 13.76 25.89
N ILE A 468 10.93 13.03 26.85
CA ILE A 468 11.44 11.73 27.33
C ILE A 468 11.53 10.73 26.18
N SER A 469 10.56 10.73 25.27
CA SER A 469 10.55 9.84 24.11
C SER A 469 11.72 10.12 23.17
N LEU A 470 11.98 11.38 22.83
CA LEU A 470 13.11 11.76 21.97
C LEU A 470 14.46 11.42 22.61
N VAL A 471 14.61 11.64 23.92
CA VAL A 471 15.80 11.23 24.66
C VAL A 471 15.96 9.71 24.64
N SER A 472 14.87 8.96 24.85
CA SER A 472 14.92 7.50 24.83
C SER A 472 15.28 6.95 23.44
N ILE A 473 14.76 7.54 22.37
CA ILE A 473 15.15 7.20 20.99
C ILE A 473 16.65 7.47 20.79
N SER A 474 17.17 8.61 21.26
CA SER A 474 18.59 8.94 21.14
C SER A 474 19.49 7.92 21.86
N LEU A 475 19.10 7.50 23.06
CA LEU A 475 19.83 6.52 23.87
C LEU A 475 19.76 5.12 23.25
N TYR A 476 18.60 4.70 22.76
CA TYR A 476 18.44 3.44 22.04
C TYR A 476 19.35 3.38 20.81
N TRP A 477 19.32 4.41 19.97
CA TRP A 477 20.14 4.49 18.76
C TRP A 477 21.63 4.53 19.07
N TYR A 478 22.03 5.14 20.18
CA TYR A 478 23.41 5.09 20.64
C TYR A 478 23.83 3.66 21.01
N ILE A 479 22.99 2.93 21.76
CA ILE A 479 23.27 1.56 22.24
C ILE A 479 23.35 0.53 21.10
N VAL A 480 22.49 0.66 20.09
CA VAL A 480 22.40 -0.31 18.98
C VAL A 480 23.50 -0.11 17.92
N GLN A 481 24.34 0.93 18.04
CA GLN A 481 25.43 1.16 17.09
C GLN A 481 26.48 0.02 17.11
N PRO A 482 26.99 -0.42 15.93
CA PRO A 482 27.88 -1.58 15.81
C PRO A 482 29.15 -1.55 16.68
N LEU A 483 29.70 -0.38 17.03
CA LEU A 483 30.94 -0.32 17.83
C LEU A 483 30.75 -0.82 19.27
N ILE A 484 29.61 -0.58 19.91
CA ILE A 484 29.42 -1.04 21.30
C ILE A 484 29.25 -2.57 21.33
N SER A 485 28.68 -3.16 20.28
CA SER A 485 28.62 -4.62 20.16
C SER A 485 29.96 -5.30 19.89
N TYR A 486 30.94 -4.59 19.30
CA TYR A 486 32.23 -5.17 18.88
C TYR A 486 33.41 -4.83 19.79
N SER A 487 33.34 -3.79 20.63
CA SER A 487 34.48 -3.38 21.48
C SER A 487 34.85 -4.36 22.60
N GLY A 488 34.19 -5.51 22.73
CA GLY A 488 34.56 -6.61 23.63
C GLY A 488 34.39 -6.33 25.13
N GLU A 489 34.25 -5.07 25.54
CA GLU A 489 34.26 -4.68 26.96
C GLU A 489 32.87 -4.74 27.63
N TYR A 490 31.76 -4.62 26.88
CA TYR A 490 30.40 -4.76 27.45
C TYR A 490 29.33 -5.07 26.38
N GLN A 491 28.73 -6.26 26.40
CA GLN A 491 27.55 -6.57 25.60
C GLN A 491 26.29 -6.28 26.41
N PHE A 492 25.54 -5.24 26.04
CA PHE A 492 24.26 -4.93 26.69
C PHE A 492 23.31 -6.14 26.63
N ASN A 493 22.70 -6.45 27.78
CA ASN A 493 21.66 -7.47 27.85
C ASN A 493 20.45 -7.03 27.00
N TRP A 494 19.68 -7.98 26.47
CA TRP A 494 18.50 -7.67 25.64
C TRP A 494 17.49 -6.78 26.38
N ILE A 495 17.38 -6.95 27.71
CA ILE A 495 16.53 -6.12 28.58
C ILE A 495 17.02 -4.66 28.55
N GLU A 496 18.33 -4.45 28.70
CA GLU A 496 18.95 -3.12 28.69
C GLU A 496 18.73 -2.41 27.35
N LYS A 497 18.82 -3.15 26.24
CA LYS A 497 18.48 -2.64 24.90
C LYS A 497 16.98 -2.32 24.75
N SER A 498 16.12 -3.02 25.48
CA SER A 498 14.66 -2.92 25.33
C SER A 498 14.00 -1.85 26.18
N ILE A 499 14.64 -1.40 27.28
CA ILE A 499 14.09 -0.37 28.18
C ILE A 499 13.72 0.91 27.42
N PHE A 500 14.59 1.39 26.53
CA PHE A 500 14.38 2.65 25.83
C PHE A 500 13.22 2.58 24.81
N PRO A 501 13.12 1.57 23.93
CA PRO A 501 11.91 1.33 23.14
C PRO A 501 10.63 1.23 23.99
N TRP A 502 10.67 0.51 25.12
CA TRP A 502 9.51 0.40 26.01
C TRP A 502 9.07 1.74 26.58
N ILE A 503 10.01 2.61 26.96
CA ILE A 503 9.69 3.97 27.41
C ILE A 503 8.96 4.74 26.30
N VAL A 504 9.39 4.63 25.04
CA VAL A 504 8.74 5.30 23.90
C VAL A 504 7.34 4.73 23.63
N TYR A 505 7.16 3.41 23.70
CA TYR A 505 5.84 2.79 23.53
C TYR A 505 4.89 3.20 24.65
N LEU A 506 5.36 3.12 25.91
CA LEU A 506 4.56 3.50 27.08
C LEU A 506 4.22 5.00 27.07
N SER A 507 5.19 5.87 26.80
CA SER A 507 4.96 7.32 26.73
C SER A 507 3.96 7.68 25.64
N SER A 508 3.98 6.97 24.50
CA SER A 508 3.05 7.15 23.40
C SER A 508 1.64 6.68 23.74
N ILE A 509 1.50 5.51 24.39
CA ILE A 509 0.22 4.98 24.87
C ILE A 509 -0.39 5.91 25.93
N PHE A 510 0.39 6.27 26.95
CA PHE A 510 -0.06 7.21 28.00
C PHE A 510 -0.39 8.58 27.42
N GLY A 511 0.43 9.07 26.48
CA GLY A 511 0.21 10.30 25.76
C GLY A 511 -1.12 10.33 25.02
N LEU A 512 -1.38 9.30 24.21
CA LEU A 512 -2.66 9.14 23.50
C LEU A 512 -3.84 9.03 24.47
N TYR A 513 -3.70 8.28 25.56
CA TYR A 513 -4.72 8.18 26.61
C TYR A 513 -5.08 9.56 27.19
N PHE A 514 -4.07 10.35 27.56
CA PHE A 514 -4.30 11.71 28.08
C PHE A 514 -4.91 12.64 27.04
N THR A 515 -4.50 12.56 25.77
CA THR A 515 -5.07 13.36 24.69
C THR A 515 -6.54 13.02 24.43
N ILE A 516 -6.90 11.74 24.49
CA ILE A 516 -8.24 11.26 24.16
C ILE A 516 -9.19 11.45 25.35
N PHE A 517 -8.83 10.97 26.53
CA PHE A 517 -9.78 10.81 27.64
C PHE A 517 -9.74 11.90 28.71
N LYS A 518 -8.67 12.70 28.83
CA LYS A 518 -8.61 13.73 29.87
C LYS A 518 -9.61 14.85 29.58
N ASN A 519 -10.54 15.04 30.51
CA ASN A 519 -11.54 16.09 30.47
C ASN A 519 -10.97 17.38 31.07
N ASP A 520 -11.03 18.49 30.34
CA ASP A 520 -10.69 19.85 30.81
C ASP A 520 -11.71 20.38 31.85
N ASN A 521 -12.37 19.52 32.64
CA ASN A 521 -13.48 19.91 33.53
C ASN A 521 -13.01 20.51 34.87
N ASN A 522 -11.82 20.17 35.34
CA ASN A 522 -11.38 20.59 36.68
C ASN A 522 -10.88 22.05 36.75
N ASP A 523 -10.57 22.69 35.62
CA ASP A 523 -9.98 24.03 35.62
C ASP A 523 -11.01 25.16 35.66
N ASN A 524 -12.28 24.89 35.30
CA ASN A 524 -13.34 25.91 35.37
C ASN A 524 -13.94 26.06 36.78
N ASN A 525 -13.97 25.00 37.60
CA ASN A 525 -14.56 25.09 38.95
C ASN A 525 -13.68 25.91 39.93
N ASN A 526 -12.37 25.97 39.73
CA ASN A 526 -11.49 26.76 40.59
C ASN A 526 -11.43 28.26 40.24
N ASN A 527 -11.79 28.65 39.01
CA ASN A 527 -11.79 30.07 38.61
C ASN A 527 -13.06 30.82 39.01
N ASN A 528 -14.17 30.13 39.27
CA ASN A 528 -15.41 30.79 39.71
C ASN A 528 -15.33 31.33 41.15
N ASN A 529 -14.38 30.87 41.98
CA ASN A 529 -14.23 31.39 43.34
C ASN A 529 -13.32 32.63 43.43
N ASN A 530 -12.66 33.06 42.35
CA ASN A 530 -11.67 34.16 42.39
C ASN A 530 -11.99 35.37 41.50
N ASN A 531 -13.13 35.41 40.81
CA ASN A 531 -13.45 36.50 39.87
C ASN A 531 -14.17 37.68 40.53
N ASN A 532 -13.45 38.42 41.39
CA ASN A 532 -13.86 39.77 41.83
C ASN A 532 -12.91 40.90 41.40
N ASN A 533 -11.93 40.64 40.52
CA ASN A 533 -11.07 41.71 40.00
C ASN A 533 -11.14 41.85 38.47
N ASN A 534 -11.65 43.02 38.07
CA ASN A 534 -11.69 43.57 36.73
C ASN A 534 -10.32 43.51 36.04
N ASN A 535 -10.19 42.67 35.01
CA ASN A 535 -9.32 42.92 33.87
C ASN A 535 -9.92 42.21 32.65
N ASN A 536 -10.54 43.00 31.78
CA ASN A 536 -11.17 42.60 30.51
C ASN A 536 -10.14 42.08 29.51
N THR A 537 -9.62 40.88 29.75
CA THR A 537 -9.05 40.02 28.70
C THR A 537 -9.90 38.77 28.63
N THR A 538 -11.07 38.88 28.02
CA THR A 538 -11.91 37.74 27.64
C THR A 538 -11.15 36.91 26.60
N ARG A 539 -10.22 36.06 27.05
CA ARG A 539 -9.54 35.05 26.22
C ARG A 539 -10.60 34.03 25.81
N ILE A 540 -11.13 34.20 24.61
CA ILE A 540 -12.15 33.33 24.02
C ILE A 540 -11.57 31.91 23.92
N ASN A 541 -12.11 30.99 24.73
CA ASN A 541 -11.86 29.54 24.67
C ASN A 541 -12.26 29.01 23.28
N ASN A 542 -11.33 28.96 22.32
CA ASN A 542 -11.64 28.58 20.95
C ASN A 542 -11.67 27.04 20.78
N PRO A 543 -12.84 26.43 20.49
CA PRO A 543 -12.95 24.98 20.35
C PRO A 543 -12.15 24.40 19.18
N VAL A 544 -11.94 25.19 18.12
CA VAL A 544 -11.10 24.84 16.97
C VAL A 544 -9.65 24.62 17.39
N GLU A 545 -9.12 25.52 18.21
CA GLU A 545 -7.74 25.46 18.68
C GLU A 545 -7.52 24.26 19.60
N LYS A 546 -8.51 23.94 20.45
CA LYS A 546 -8.48 22.73 21.30
C LYS A 546 -8.48 21.45 20.46
N LEU A 547 -9.31 21.37 19.43
CA LEU A 547 -9.33 20.23 18.52
C LEU A 547 -7.99 20.08 17.79
N LEU A 548 -7.48 21.16 17.21
CA LEU A 548 -6.20 21.18 16.50
C LEU A 548 -5.07 20.66 17.40
N LYS A 549 -4.98 21.15 18.65
CA LYS A 549 -3.97 20.70 19.63
C LYS A 549 -4.05 19.20 19.90
N ARG A 550 -5.26 18.66 20.11
CA ARG A 550 -5.46 17.22 20.34
C ARG A 550 -5.01 16.39 19.14
N LEU A 551 -5.37 16.79 17.93
CA LEU A 551 -4.95 16.09 16.71
C LEU A 551 -3.43 16.14 16.49
N VAL A 552 -2.80 17.28 16.79
CA VAL A 552 -1.33 17.41 16.75
C VAL A 552 -0.68 16.43 17.72
N TYR A 553 -1.15 16.32 18.97
CA TYR A 553 -0.60 15.34 19.91
C TYR A 553 -0.77 13.90 19.44
N VAL A 554 -1.94 13.52 18.92
CA VAL A 554 -2.16 12.19 18.33
C VAL A 554 -1.12 11.91 17.24
N CYS A 555 -0.96 12.84 16.29
CA CYS A 555 0.02 12.72 15.21
C CYS A 555 1.46 12.60 15.74
N CYS A 556 1.84 13.39 16.74
CA CYS A 556 3.18 13.33 17.33
C CYS A 556 3.51 12.00 18.02
N TYR A 557 2.55 11.38 18.72
CA TYR A 557 2.80 10.09 19.36
C TYR A 557 2.96 8.95 18.35
N PHE A 558 2.14 8.92 17.29
CA PHE A 558 2.36 7.99 16.17
C PHE A 558 3.69 8.26 15.46
N TYR A 559 4.04 9.54 15.25
CA TYR A 559 5.31 9.94 14.63
C TYR A 559 6.51 9.46 15.44
N LEU A 560 6.48 9.52 16.78
CA LEU A 560 7.59 9.04 17.63
C LEU A 560 7.79 7.53 17.54
N VAL A 561 6.70 6.77 17.47
CA VAL A 561 6.77 5.32 17.25
C VAL A 561 7.34 5.02 15.86
N ILE A 562 6.86 5.72 14.82
CA ILE A 562 7.39 5.61 13.46
C ILE A 562 8.89 5.95 13.41
N LEU A 563 9.30 7.04 14.07
CA LEU A 563 10.69 7.47 14.16
C LEU A 563 11.57 6.39 14.80
N LEU A 564 11.13 5.82 15.91
CA LEU A 564 11.83 4.71 16.55
C LEU A 564 11.96 3.50 15.61
N LEU A 565 10.88 3.12 14.93
CA LEU A 565 10.80 1.90 14.10
C LEU A 565 11.56 2.00 12.77
N LEU A 566 11.65 3.18 12.16
CA LEU A 566 12.45 3.41 10.96
C LEU A 566 13.96 3.40 11.26
N GLY A 567 14.32 3.59 12.53
CA GLY A 567 15.69 3.50 12.98
C GLY A 567 16.60 4.64 12.52
N VAL A 568 17.87 4.45 12.81
CA VAL A 568 18.98 5.40 12.58
C VAL A 568 19.09 5.78 11.11
N GLU A 569 19.08 4.79 10.22
CA GLU A 569 19.36 4.94 8.79
C GLU A 569 18.31 5.79 8.07
N ASN A 570 17.03 5.64 8.45
CA ASN A 570 15.92 6.32 7.80
C ASN A 570 15.39 7.51 8.60
N SER A 571 16.07 7.93 9.68
CA SER A 571 15.61 9.01 10.56
C SER A 571 15.45 10.35 9.83
N LYS A 572 16.33 10.67 8.88
CA LYS A 572 16.25 11.86 8.01
C LYS A 572 14.95 11.90 7.20
N SER A 573 14.39 10.74 6.80
CA SER A 573 13.17 10.67 5.99
C SER A 573 11.98 11.21 6.78
N THR A 574 11.87 10.83 8.06
CA THR A 574 10.80 11.28 8.95
C THR A 574 10.86 12.78 9.22
N LEU A 575 12.06 13.36 9.30
CA LEU A 575 12.22 14.81 9.42
C LEU A 575 11.75 15.52 8.14
N LEU A 576 12.09 14.99 6.96
CA LEU A 576 11.62 15.53 5.68
C LEU A 576 10.10 15.44 5.55
N MET A 577 9.49 14.30 5.88
CA MET A 577 8.04 14.13 5.92
C MET A 577 7.38 15.21 6.80
N LEU A 578 7.92 15.43 8.01
CA LEU A 578 7.42 16.44 8.95
C LEU A 578 7.53 17.86 8.38
N LEU A 579 8.69 18.21 7.83
CA LEU A 579 8.92 19.53 7.23
C LEU A 579 8.02 19.77 6.01
N GLN A 580 7.87 18.79 5.13
CA GLN A 580 7.03 18.90 3.93
C GLN A 580 5.55 19.11 4.31
N ALA A 581 5.01 18.35 5.28
CA ALA A 581 3.65 18.54 5.77
C ALA A 581 3.43 19.95 6.36
N ILE A 582 4.38 20.44 7.16
CA ILE A 582 4.33 21.79 7.74
C ILE A 582 4.39 22.86 6.64
N PHE A 583 5.35 22.75 5.72
CA PHE A 583 5.55 23.76 4.68
C PHE A 583 4.39 23.83 3.70
N ILE A 584 3.85 22.70 3.25
CA ILE A 584 2.64 22.68 2.40
C ILE A 584 1.46 23.32 3.12
N GLY A 585 1.30 23.02 4.42
CA GLY A 585 0.29 23.66 5.24
C GLY A 585 0.44 25.19 5.30
N TYR A 586 1.66 25.72 5.23
CA TYR A 586 1.91 27.16 5.14
C TYR A 586 1.67 27.76 3.74
N LEU A 587 1.98 27.01 2.68
CA LEU A 587 1.78 27.46 1.29
C LEU A 587 0.30 27.57 0.91
N LEU A 588 -0.54 26.70 1.47
CA LEU A 588 -1.98 26.68 1.17
C LEU A 588 -2.78 27.79 1.86
N ILE A 589 -2.16 28.58 2.72
CA ILE A 589 -2.84 29.63 3.46
C ILE A 589 -3.19 30.81 2.52
N PRO A 590 -4.49 31.12 2.33
CA PRO A 590 -4.88 32.36 1.65
C PRO A 590 -4.58 33.58 2.53
N GLN A 591 -4.01 34.64 1.94
CA GLN A 591 -3.72 35.92 2.64
C GLN A 591 -4.82 36.99 2.43
N SER A 592 -5.80 36.77 1.56
CA SER A 592 -6.84 37.78 1.28
C SER A 592 -7.77 37.97 2.48
N THR A 593 -7.90 39.22 2.93
CA THR A 593 -8.85 39.69 3.96
C THR A 593 -10.31 39.70 3.50
N SER A 594 -10.58 39.50 2.21
CA SER A 594 -11.93 39.48 1.66
C SER A 594 -12.63 38.15 1.93
N ILE A 595 -13.63 38.21 2.81
CA ILE A 595 -14.53 37.12 3.22
C ILE A 595 -15.37 36.55 2.03
N ASN A 596 -15.40 37.22 0.88
CA ASN A 596 -15.99 36.72 -0.36
C ASN A 596 -15.04 35.80 -1.14
N ILE A 597 -14.72 34.64 -0.59
CA ILE A 597 -14.13 33.56 -1.37
C ILE A 597 -15.29 32.85 -2.09
N ASN A 598 -15.31 32.85 -3.41
CA ASN A 598 -16.18 31.95 -4.17
C ASN A 598 -15.95 30.51 -3.66
N ASN A 599 -16.92 29.95 -2.92
CA ASN A 599 -16.82 28.69 -2.17
C ASN A 599 -16.25 27.51 -2.98
N TYR A 600 -16.44 27.50 -4.30
CA TYR A 600 -15.93 26.47 -5.20
C TYR A 600 -14.40 26.44 -5.32
N ASN A 601 -13.72 27.58 -5.24
CA ASN A 601 -12.26 27.65 -5.30
C ASN A 601 -11.59 27.02 -4.06
N HIS A 602 -12.31 26.92 -2.95
CA HIS A 602 -11.79 26.31 -1.73
C HIS A 602 -11.83 24.78 -1.78
N TYR A 603 -12.98 24.19 -2.13
CA TYR A 603 -13.10 22.73 -2.29
C TYR A 603 -12.11 22.18 -3.33
N PHE A 604 -11.85 22.96 -4.37
CA PHE A 604 -10.82 22.64 -5.35
C PHE A 604 -9.40 22.56 -4.77
N LYS A 605 -9.04 23.47 -3.85
CA LYS A 605 -7.74 23.41 -3.13
C LYS A 605 -7.64 22.18 -2.23
N LEU A 606 -8.74 21.71 -1.64
CA LEU A 606 -8.75 20.47 -0.84
C LEU A 606 -8.47 19.24 -1.69
N ILE A 607 -9.00 19.20 -2.93
CA ILE A 607 -8.70 18.13 -3.90
C ILE A 607 -7.20 18.13 -4.23
N ILE A 608 -6.63 19.29 -4.57
CA ILE A 608 -5.18 19.40 -4.87
C ILE A 608 -4.34 19.01 -3.65
N LEU A 609 -4.70 19.48 -2.45
CA LEU A 609 -4.02 19.11 -1.21
C LEU A 609 -3.97 17.59 -1.04
N SER A 610 -5.09 16.89 -1.28
CA SER A 610 -5.16 15.44 -1.17
C SER A 610 -4.28 14.73 -2.21
N ILE A 611 -4.23 15.24 -3.44
CA ILE A 611 -3.33 14.72 -4.49
C ILE A 611 -1.86 14.90 -4.10
N VAL A 612 -1.50 16.08 -3.59
CA VAL A 612 -0.12 16.37 -3.17
C VAL A 612 0.28 15.52 -1.97
N PHE A 613 -0.59 15.38 -0.97
CA PHE A 613 -0.35 14.50 0.18
C PHE A 613 -0.26 13.03 -0.23
N GLY A 614 -1.07 12.61 -1.20
CA GLY A 614 -0.97 11.29 -1.80
C GLY A 614 0.39 11.04 -2.46
N PHE A 615 0.85 11.96 -3.31
CA PHE A 615 2.15 11.83 -3.97
C PHE A 615 3.32 11.90 -2.99
N LEU A 616 3.29 12.81 -2.01
CA LEU A 616 4.30 12.85 -0.95
C LEU A 616 4.33 11.57 -0.14
N SER A 617 3.16 11.00 0.18
CA SER A 617 3.10 9.73 0.88
C SER A 617 3.78 8.60 0.11
N ILE A 618 3.65 8.55 -1.21
CA ILE A 618 4.31 7.52 -2.02
C ILE A 618 5.80 7.84 -2.16
N ASN A 619 6.17 9.11 -2.34
CA ASN A 619 7.56 9.53 -2.40
C ASN A 619 8.29 9.15 -1.11
N ASP A 620 7.70 9.45 0.04
CA ASP A 620 8.32 9.22 1.33
C ASP A 620 8.25 7.75 1.78
N PHE A 621 7.34 6.96 1.22
CA PHE A 621 7.45 5.49 1.31
C PHE A 621 8.80 5.02 0.75
N PHE A 622 9.23 5.53 -0.41
CA PHE A 622 10.53 5.20 -0.96
C PHE A 622 11.70 5.85 -0.22
N THR A 623 11.58 7.11 0.22
CA THR A 623 12.66 7.76 0.99
C THR A 623 12.87 7.11 2.36
N SER A 624 11.84 6.53 2.96
CA SER A 624 11.97 5.72 4.18
C SER A 624 12.63 4.34 3.98
N GLY A 625 13.07 4.03 2.75
CA GLY A 625 13.83 2.82 2.43
C GLY A 625 12.96 1.61 2.07
N HIS A 626 11.67 1.81 1.79
CA HIS A 626 10.76 0.74 1.37
C HIS A 626 10.62 0.67 -0.14
N GLU A 627 10.38 -0.54 -0.64
CA GLU A 627 10.11 -0.84 -2.04
C GLU A 627 8.94 -1.83 -2.13
N TYR A 628 8.31 -1.93 -3.30
CA TYR A 628 7.24 -2.89 -3.57
C TYR A 628 7.79 -4.30 -3.80
N SER A 629 8.58 -4.81 -2.86
CA SER A 629 9.24 -6.12 -2.90
C SER A 629 9.28 -6.75 -1.51
N PHE A 630 8.88 -8.03 -1.41
CA PHE A 630 8.85 -8.74 -0.12
C PHE A 630 10.22 -8.88 0.53
N ASN A 631 11.28 -8.99 -0.27
CA ASN A 631 12.65 -9.11 0.23
C ASN A 631 13.20 -7.80 0.82
N LYS A 632 12.47 -6.69 0.66
CA LYS A 632 12.84 -5.36 1.16
C LYS A 632 12.03 -4.93 2.38
N ILE A 633 11.15 -5.79 2.89
CA ILE A 633 10.45 -5.54 4.14
C ILE A 633 11.48 -5.57 5.28
N GLN A 634 11.50 -4.51 6.08
CA GLN A 634 12.41 -4.34 7.22
C GLN A 634 11.87 -5.11 8.43
N PHE A 635 11.98 -6.44 8.41
CA PHE A 635 11.50 -7.32 9.49
C PHE A 635 12.22 -7.10 10.82
N GLU A 636 13.38 -6.42 10.82
CA GLU A 636 14.12 -6.03 12.01
C GLU A 636 13.26 -5.15 12.94
N SER A 637 12.31 -4.39 12.38
CA SER A 637 11.38 -3.54 13.14
C SER A 637 10.47 -4.33 14.10
N ALA A 638 10.21 -5.61 13.82
CA ALA A 638 9.44 -6.50 14.71
C ALA A 638 10.11 -6.71 16.08
N PHE A 639 11.44 -6.60 16.12
CA PHE A 639 12.25 -6.93 17.29
C PHE A 639 12.74 -5.70 18.06
N ILE A 640 12.27 -4.49 17.70
CA ILE A 640 12.63 -3.26 18.41
C ILE A 640 11.95 -3.25 19.79
N GLY A 641 12.74 -3.62 20.81
CA GLY A 641 12.32 -3.78 22.19
C GLY A 641 11.85 -5.19 22.57
N PHE A 642 12.04 -6.20 21.72
CA PHE A 642 11.54 -7.56 21.98
C PHE A 642 12.44 -8.63 21.36
N GLU A 643 12.72 -9.71 22.11
CA GLU A 643 13.51 -10.84 21.64
C GLU A 643 12.63 -11.99 21.11
N ASN A 644 11.56 -12.32 21.84
CA ASN A 644 10.68 -13.44 21.50
C ASN A 644 9.71 -13.08 20.38
N HIS A 645 9.50 -13.97 19.42
CA HIS A 645 8.52 -13.81 18.36
C HIS A 645 7.07 -13.79 18.90
N PHE A 646 6.27 -12.82 18.48
CA PHE A 646 4.83 -12.78 18.73
C PHE A 646 4.10 -12.19 17.52
N TYR A 647 3.45 -13.07 16.74
CA TYR A 647 2.84 -12.76 15.43
C TYR A 647 2.09 -11.43 15.36
N LEU A 648 1.20 -11.14 16.32
CA LEU A 648 0.34 -9.95 16.25
C LEU A 648 1.14 -8.65 16.49
N ARG A 649 2.03 -8.63 17.49
CA ARG A 649 2.87 -7.46 17.78
C ARG A 649 3.85 -7.25 16.64
N ASP A 650 4.53 -8.31 16.22
CA ASP A 650 5.56 -8.25 15.19
C ASP A 650 4.96 -7.76 13.88
N GLY A 651 3.79 -8.28 13.50
CA GLY A 651 3.02 -7.78 12.37
C GLY A 651 2.64 -6.31 12.50
N LEU A 652 2.16 -5.85 13.67
CA LEU A 652 1.82 -4.45 13.88
C LEU A 652 3.03 -3.51 13.76
N LEU A 653 4.18 -3.88 14.34
CA LEU A 653 5.40 -3.06 14.27
C LEU A 653 5.92 -2.98 12.83
N VAL A 654 5.94 -4.10 12.10
CA VAL A 654 6.33 -4.14 10.68
C VAL A 654 5.37 -3.34 9.82
N LEU A 655 4.05 -3.37 10.10
CA LEU A 655 3.07 -2.54 9.39
C LEU A 655 3.27 -1.03 9.66
N LEU A 656 3.54 -0.64 10.91
CA LEU A 656 3.81 0.75 11.28
C LEU A 656 5.11 1.26 10.65
N ASN A 657 6.13 0.41 10.53
CA ASN A 657 7.37 0.70 9.82
C ASN A 657 7.11 0.84 8.31
N THR A 658 6.62 -0.22 7.67
CA THR A 658 6.44 -0.32 6.21
C THR A 658 5.51 0.76 5.65
N PHE A 659 4.43 1.10 6.36
CA PHE A 659 3.44 2.09 5.92
C PHE A 659 3.53 3.40 6.72
N SER A 660 4.72 3.69 7.27
CA SER A 660 5.02 4.92 8.02
C SER A 660 4.58 6.20 7.31
N ALA A 661 4.93 6.36 6.03
CA ALA A 661 4.55 7.53 5.24
C ALA A 661 3.04 7.67 5.01
N PRO A 662 2.32 6.65 4.50
CA PRO A 662 0.85 6.67 4.42
C PRO A 662 0.15 7.02 5.72
N ILE A 663 0.61 6.44 6.84
CA ILE A 663 0.04 6.71 8.16
C ILE A 663 0.26 8.18 8.55
N PHE A 664 1.48 8.69 8.42
CA PHE A 664 1.82 10.06 8.79
C PHE A 664 1.06 11.11 7.97
N PHE A 665 1.00 10.98 6.64
CA PHE A 665 0.26 11.93 5.80
C PHE A 665 -1.25 11.88 6.04
N THR A 666 -1.79 10.70 6.35
CA THR A 666 -3.20 10.54 6.73
C THR A 666 -3.50 11.25 8.07
N LEU A 667 -2.62 11.08 9.07
CA LEU A 667 -2.75 11.75 10.38
C LEU A 667 -2.57 13.27 10.31
N SER A 668 -1.73 13.77 9.41
CA SER A 668 -1.45 15.20 9.26
C SER A 668 -2.45 15.96 8.39
N LEU A 669 -3.17 15.28 7.49
CA LEU A 669 -4.20 15.88 6.64
C LEU A 669 -5.24 16.73 7.41
N PRO A 670 -5.93 16.22 8.46
CA PRO A 670 -6.92 17.01 9.20
C PRO A 670 -6.29 18.23 9.90
N ILE A 671 -5.04 18.11 10.35
CA ILE A 671 -4.30 19.20 10.99
C ILE A 671 -4.09 20.34 9.99
N VAL A 672 -3.64 20.02 8.77
CA VAL A 672 -3.42 21.01 7.71
C VAL A 672 -4.74 21.67 7.28
N VAL A 673 -5.80 20.91 7.10
CA VAL A 673 -7.13 21.45 6.74
C VAL A 673 -7.65 22.39 7.82
N ILE A 674 -7.59 21.99 9.10
CA ILE A 674 -8.07 22.82 10.20
C ILE A 674 -7.21 24.08 10.36
N TYR A 675 -5.90 23.94 10.23
CA TYR A 675 -4.95 25.05 10.36
C TYR A 675 -5.13 26.09 9.25
N THR A 676 -5.24 25.65 8.00
CA THR A 676 -5.38 26.52 6.82
C THR A 676 -6.73 27.22 6.78
N ARG A 677 -7.83 26.53 7.10
CA ARG A 677 -9.18 27.10 7.03
C ARG A 677 -9.57 27.88 8.27
N PHE A 678 -9.34 27.38 9.48
CA PHE A 678 -10.00 27.92 10.68
C PHE A 678 -9.06 28.64 11.64
N HIS A 679 -7.90 28.06 11.93
CA HIS A 679 -7.01 28.56 12.99
C HIS A 679 -6.45 29.97 12.69
N ARG A 680 -6.01 30.23 11.44
CA ARG A 680 -5.45 31.54 11.10
C ARG A 680 -6.50 32.63 10.98
N LEU A 681 -7.70 32.32 10.49
CA LEU A 681 -8.82 33.28 10.46
C LEU A 681 -9.15 33.76 11.88
N LEU A 682 -9.21 32.83 12.84
CA LEU A 682 -9.48 33.15 14.25
C LEU A 682 -8.37 33.99 14.87
N LYS A 683 -7.10 33.69 14.56
CA LYS A 683 -5.95 34.47 15.06
C LYS A 683 -5.87 35.87 14.46
N MET A 684 -6.20 36.03 13.17
CA MET A 684 -6.27 37.35 12.52
C MET A 684 -7.43 38.17 13.09
N LYS A 685 -8.61 37.56 13.30
CA LYS A 685 -9.76 38.22 13.93
C LYS A 685 -9.44 38.66 15.37
N GLN A 686 -8.73 37.85 16.16
CA GLN A 686 -8.27 38.24 17.50
C GLN A 686 -7.33 39.45 17.50
N LEU A 687 -6.41 39.54 16.53
CA LEU A 687 -5.51 40.68 16.38
C LEU A 687 -6.26 41.97 15.98
N VAL A 688 -7.32 41.85 15.16
CA VAL A 688 -8.18 42.97 14.77
C VAL A 688 -9.08 43.43 15.92
N ILE A 689 -9.65 42.50 16.70
CA ILE A 689 -10.44 42.82 17.90
C ILE A 689 -9.58 43.56 18.95
N LEU A 690 -8.31 43.19 19.11
CA LEU A 690 -7.37 43.91 19.96
C LEU A 690 -7.07 45.34 19.49
N SER A 691 -7.31 45.66 18.21
CA SER A 691 -7.01 46.97 17.60
C SER A 691 -8.14 48.00 17.67
N ASN A 692 -9.23 47.72 18.40
CA ASN A 692 -10.33 48.66 18.69
C ASN A 692 -10.99 49.27 17.42
N THR A 693 -11.72 48.46 16.66
CA THR A 693 -12.73 48.96 15.71
C THR A 693 -14.08 48.32 16.01
N LYS A 694 -15.05 49.16 16.42
CA LYS A 694 -16.43 48.77 16.78
C LYS A 694 -17.24 48.18 15.61
N GLU A 695 -16.71 48.15 14.38
CA GLU A 695 -17.44 47.75 13.17
C GLU A 695 -17.16 46.32 12.67
N LEU A 696 -16.42 45.49 13.41
CA LEU A 696 -16.13 44.09 13.01
C LEU A 696 -16.62 43.03 14.01
N LEU A 697 -17.41 43.44 15.02
CA LEU A 697 -17.82 42.61 16.15
C LEU A 697 -19.05 41.72 15.91
N GLU A 698 -19.70 41.80 14.75
CA GLU A 698 -20.57 40.71 14.30
C GLU A 698 -19.68 39.56 13.80
N ILE A 699 -19.09 38.84 14.75
CA ILE A 699 -18.57 37.50 14.52
C ILE A 699 -19.76 36.70 14.03
N ASP A 700 -19.79 36.38 12.74
CA ASP A 700 -20.77 35.47 12.16
C ASP A 700 -20.72 34.15 12.94
N GLU A 701 -21.64 33.94 13.89
CA GLU A 701 -21.83 32.66 14.58
C GLU A 701 -21.94 31.51 13.56
N ASN A 702 -22.42 31.85 12.35
CA ASN A 702 -22.50 31.03 11.16
C ASN A 702 -21.15 30.41 10.70
N GLU A 703 -20.01 31.10 10.83
CA GLU A 703 -18.69 30.55 10.44
C GLU A 703 -18.15 29.55 11.46
N ILE A 704 -18.31 29.83 12.76
CA ILE A 704 -17.98 28.87 13.82
C ILE A 704 -18.92 27.66 13.72
N GLN A 705 -20.19 27.88 13.38
CA GLN A 705 -21.15 26.82 13.09
C GLN A 705 -20.74 26.00 11.85
N SER A 706 -20.16 26.63 10.82
CA SER A 706 -19.63 25.94 9.63
C SER A 706 -18.45 25.01 9.96
N PHE A 707 -17.62 25.35 10.95
CA PHE A 707 -16.57 24.45 11.46
C PHE A 707 -17.18 23.17 12.07
N PHE A 708 -18.23 23.34 12.87
CA PHE A 708 -18.93 22.21 13.48
C PHE A 708 -19.62 21.29 12.47
N ASN A 709 -19.84 21.75 11.24
CA ASN A 709 -20.42 20.93 10.17
C ASN A 709 -19.44 19.89 9.59
N LEU A 710 -18.13 19.96 9.90
CA LEU A 710 -17.10 18.97 9.52
C LEU A 710 -16.99 18.65 8.02
N LYS A 711 -17.67 19.41 7.17
CA LYS A 711 -17.86 19.14 5.75
C LYS A 711 -16.54 19.09 4.98
N ASP A 712 -15.64 20.04 5.22
CA ASP A 712 -14.32 20.05 4.57
C ASP A 712 -13.44 18.89 4.96
N LEU A 713 -13.53 18.48 6.22
CA LEU A 713 -12.77 17.39 6.74
C LEU A 713 -13.21 16.08 6.09
N LEU A 714 -14.54 15.89 6.01
CA LEU A 714 -15.13 14.76 5.31
C LEU A 714 -14.75 14.75 3.83
N ILE A 715 -14.84 15.88 3.13
CA ILE A 715 -14.42 15.99 1.73
C ILE A 715 -12.94 15.63 1.58
N SER A 716 -12.06 16.15 2.45
CA SER A 716 -10.63 15.86 2.39
C SER A 716 -10.32 14.38 2.64
N PHE A 717 -11.01 13.75 3.60
CA PHE A 717 -10.88 12.31 3.86
C PHE A 717 -11.34 11.47 2.67
N LEU A 718 -12.47 11.84 2.05
CA LEU A 718 -12.97 11.16 0.86
C LEU A 718 -12.03 11.36 -0.34
N CYS A 719 -11.48 12.56 -0.53
CA CYS A 719 -10.49 12.82 -1.58
C CYS A 719 -9.22 11.98 -1.40
N GLN A 720 -8.73 11.84 -0.16
CA GLN A 720 -7.59 10.97 0.15
C GLN A 720 -7.92 9.49 -0.12
N LEU A 721 -9.12 9.03 0.23
CA LEU A 721 -9.58 7.67 -0.09
C LEU A 721 -9.68 7.43 -1.59
N VAL A 722 -10.22 8.39 -2.35
CA VAL A 722 -10.26 8.31 -3.81
C VAL A 722 -8.87 8.18 -4.40
N PHE A 723 -7.87 8.92 -3.86
CA PHE A 723 -6.49 8.84 -4.34
C PHE A 723 -5.90 7.42 -4.24
N TYR A 724 -6.06 6.76 -3.09
CA TYR A 724 -5.56 5.38 -2.90
C TYR A 724 -6.43 4.33 -3.59
N CYS A 725 -7.76 4.48 -3.54
CA CYS A 725 -8.70 3.58 -4.20
C CYS A 725 -8.48 3.55 -5.72
N TYR A 726 -8.18 4.70 -6.33
CA TYR A 726 -7.83 4.80 -7.73
C TYR A 726 -6.56 4.02 -8.08
N GLN A 727 -5.52 4.11 -7.26
CA GLN A 727 -4.29 3.34 -7.45
C GLN A 727 -4.55 1.84 -7.32
N THR A 728 -5.24 1.41 -6.26
CA THR A 728 -5.62 0.00 -6.05
C THR A 728 -6.47 -0.53 -7.22
N LEU A 729 -7.42 0.26 -7.72
CA LEU A 729 -8.22 -0.11 -8.90
C LEU A 729 -7.33 -0.36 -10.11
N HIS A 730 -6.42 0.57 -10.43
CA HIS A 730 -5.57 0.44 -11.61
C HIS A 730 -4.59 -0.74 -11.52
N ILE A 731 -4.01 -1.03 -10.36
CA ILE A 731 -3.17 -2.23 -10.19
C ILE A 731 -4.01 -3.52 -10.26
N CYS A 732 -5.25 -3.53 -9.76
CA CYS A 732 -6.15 -4.69 -9.94
C CYS A 732 -6.42 -4.96 -11.43
N ILE A 733 -6.71 -3.90 -12.21
CA ILE A 733 -7.00 -4.06 -13.64
C ILE A 733 -5.71 -4.46 -14.39
N SER A 734 -4.54 -3.92 -14.02
CA SER A 734 -3.29 -4.33 -14.66
C SER A 734 -2.89 -5.78 -14.32
N VAL A 735 -3.05 -6.23 -13.07
CA VAL A 735 -2.89 -7.64 -12.70
C VAL A 735 -3.86 -8.53 -13.48
N TYR A 736 -5.12 -8.12 -13.62
CA TYR A 736 -6.10 -8.86 -14.42
C TYR A 736 -5.66 -8.97 -15.88
N GLY A 737 -5.29 -7.85 -16.51
CA GLY A 737 -4.87 -7.82 -17.91
C GLY A 737 -3.56 -8.58 -18.16
N LEU A 738 -2.61 -8.50 -17.24
CA LEU A 738 -1.26 -9.05 -17.34
C LEU A 738 -1.07 -10.35 -16.55
N ARG A 739 -2.16 -11.02 -16.14
CA ARG A 739 -2.10 -12.25 -15.32
C ARG A 739 -1.26 -13.38 -15.91
N ARG A 740 -1.13 -13.42 -17.25
CA ARG A 740 -0.31 -14.41 -17.98
C ARG A 740 1.08 -13.88 -18.38
N HIS A 741 1.41 -12.65 -18.01
CA HIS A 741 2.69 -12.03 -18.32
C HIS A 741 3.77 -12.56 -17.36
N LEU A 742 4.99 -12.79 -17.87
CA LEU A 742 6.12 -13.34 -17.09
C LEU A 742 6.37 -12.60 -15.76
N MET A 743 6.25 -11.28 -15.77
CA MET A 743 6.50 -10.41 -14.60
C MET A 743 5.35 -10.33 -13.59
N VAL A 744 4.25 -11.08 -13.77
CA VAL A 744 3.08 -10.99 -12.85
C VAL A 744 3.48 -11.25 -11.40
N TRP A 745 4.30 -12.27 -11.13
CA TRP A 745 4.69 -12.65 -9.77
C TRP A 745 5.84 -11.83 -9.19
N ARG A 746 6.74 -11.34 -10.04
CA ARG A 746 7.92 -10.57 -9.60
C ARG A 746 7.60 -9.10 -9.37
N VAL A 747 6.71 -8.52 -10.18
CA VAL A 747 6.46 -7.07 -10.22
C VAL A 747 5.04 -6.74 -9.80
N PHE A 748 4.03 -7.31 -10.47
CA PHE A 748 2.64 -6.87 -10.29
C PHE A 748 2.00 -7.41 -8.99
N ALA A 749 2.24 -8.67 -8.62
CA ALA A 749 1.64 -9.28 -7.44
C ALA A 749 2.14 -8.65 -6.12
N PRO A 750 3.46 -8.42 -5.91
CA PRO A 750 3.92 -7.66 -4.76
C PRO A 750 3.29 -6.27 -4.75
N LYS A 751 3.34 -5.55 -5.88
CA LYS A 751 2.76 -4.21 -6.00
C LYS A 751 1.28 -4.17 -5.61
N TYR A 752 0.49 -5.13 -6.10
CA TYR A 752 -0.93 -5.29 -5.77
C TYR A 752 -1.16 -5.49 -4.26
N ILE A 753 -0.36 -6.35 -3.62
CA ILE A 753 -0.50 -6.63 -2.19
C ILE A 753 -0.18 -5.39 -1.36
N PHE A 754 0.92 -4.69 -1.65
CA PHE A 754 1.27 -3.46 -0.95
C PHE A 754 0.21 -2.37 -1.13
N GLU A 755 -0.26 -2.13 -2.35
CA GLU A 755 -1.32 -1.13 -2.61
C GLU A 755 -2.64 -1.47 -1.91
N SER A 756 -2.99 -2.75 -1.86
CA SER A 756 -4.21 -3.22 -1.17
C SER A 756 -4.12 -3.02 0.34
N VAL A 757 -2.98 -3.38 0.94
CA VAL A 757 -2.73 -3.18 2.38
C VAL A 757 -2.65 -1.69 2.71
N GLN A 758 -2.03 -0.89 1.85
CA GLN A 758 -1.96 0.57 2.00
C GLN A 758 -3.35 1.21 2.01
N LEU A 759 -4.24 0.81 1.09
CA LEU A 759 -5.64 1.27 1.10
C LEU A 759 -6.35 0.92 2.40
N LEU A 760 -6.17 -0.31 2.92
CA LEU A 760 -6.78 -0.73 4.19
C LEU A 760 -6.27 0.09 5.38
N ILE A 761 -4.97 0.35 5.43
CA ILE A 761 -4.35 1.16 6.50
C ILE A 761 -4.87 2.60 6.45
N VAL A 762 -4.91 3.21 5.28
CA VAL A 762 -5.44 4.57 5.14
C VAL A 762 -6.92 4.62 5.51
N CYS A 763 -7.72 3.64 5.09
CA CYS A 763 -9.11 3.48 5.53
C CYS A 763 -9.24 3.42 7.06
N PHE A 764 -8.43 2.59 7.71
CA PHE A 764 -8.43 2.45 9.17
C PHE A 764 -8.09 3.77 9.88
N PHE A 765 -7.03 4.46 9.48
CA PHE A 765 -6.61 5.71 10.12
C PHE A 765 -7.59 6.86 9.85
N LEU A 766 -8.18 6.95 8.65
CA LEU A 766 -9.23 7.92 8.36
C LEU A 766 -10.49 7.68 9.19
N LEU A 767 -10.89 6.41 9.35
CA LEU A 767 -12.00 6.03 10.24
C LEU A 767 -11.70 6.44 11.69
N LEU A 768 -10.52 6.08 12.20
CA LEU A 768 -10.07 6.44 13.55
C LEU A 768 -10.12 7.96 13.76
N LEU A 769 -9.58 8.74 12.82
CA LEU A 769 -9.60 10.20 12.86
C LEU A 769 -11.03 10.76 12.83
N SER A 770 -11.91 10.20 12.00
CA SER A 770 -13.31 10.63 11.94
C SER A 770 -14.00 10.44 13.30
N ILE A 771 -13.81 9.29 13.96
CA ILE A 771 -14.35 8.98 15.27
C ILE A 771 -13.78 9.95 16.33
N LEU A 772 -12.45 10.15 16.33
CA LEU A 772 -11.79 11.05 17.28
C LEU A 772 -12.26 12.49 17.13
N VAL A 773 -12.39 12.99 15.90
CA VAL A 773 -12.86 14.35 15.63
C VAL A 773 -14.30 14.53 16.10
N THR A 774 -15.19 13.59 15.78
CA THR A 774 -16.58 13.64 16.24
C THR A 774 -16.68 13.57 17.76
N TYR A 775 -15.90 12.70 18.40
CA TYR A 775 -15.83 12.58 19.85
C TYR A 775 -15.37 13.88 20.52
N PHE A 776 -14.30 14.50 20.01
CA PHE A 776 -13.78 15.76 20.54
C PHE A 776 -14.78 16.92 20.37
N ILE A 777 -15.48 16.99 19.24
CA ILE A 777 -16.50 18.01 19.01
C ILE A 777 -17.73 17.81 19.91
N ASN A 778 -18.19 16.58 20.09
CA ASN A 778 -19.33 16.30 20.97
C ASN A 778 -19.03 16.68 22.43
N ASN A 779 -17.81 16.43 22.90
CA ASN A 779 -17.37 16.84 24.24
C ASN A 779 -17.32 18.37 24.40
N VAL A 780 -17.03 19.11 23.32
CA VAL A 780 -17.11 20.57 23.31
C VAL A 780 -18.59 21.02 23.37
N ASN A 781 -19.48 20.39 22.59
CA ASN A 781 -20.87 20.80 22.47
C ASN A 781 -21.74 20.46 23.70
N GLN A 782 -21.51 19.33 24.36
CA GLN A 782 -22.21 18.99 25.62
C GLN A 782 -21.97 20.02 26.73
N LYS A 783 -20.84 20.74 26.70
CA LYS A 783 -20.54 21.81 27.65
C LYS A 783 -21.37 23.08 27.42
N LYS A 784 -21.88 23.35 26.20
CA LYS A 784 -22.81 24.48 25.98
C LYS A 784 -24.20 24.22 26.57
N LYS A 785 -24.68 22.97 26.56
CA LYS A 785 -26.03 22.59 27.05
C LYS A 785 -26.16 22.51 28.58
N LYS A 786 -25.06 22.52 29.34
CA LYS A 786 -25.08 22.54 30.81
C LYS A 786 -24.97 23.96 31.41
N PHE A 787 -24.78 24.97 30.57
CA PHE A 787 -24.61 26.38 30.98
C PHE A 787 -25.78 27.29 30.55
N VAL A 788 -26.76 26.74 29.83
CA VAL A 788 -28.09 27.32 29.57
C VAL A 788 -29.08 26.50 30.38
#